data_AF-A0A9W6TCP9-F1
#
_entry.id   AF-A0A9W6TCP9-F1
#
_cell.length_a   1.000
_cell.length_b   1.000
_cell.length_c   1.000
_cell.angle_alpha   90.00
_cell.angle_beta   90.00
_cell.angle_gamma   90.00
#
_symmetry.space_group_name_H-M   'P 1'
#
loop_
_entity.id
_entity.type
_entity.pdbx_description
1 polymer ?
#
loop_
_entity_poly.entity_id
_entity_poly.type
_entity_poly.pdbx_seq_one_letter_code
_entity_poly.pdbx_strand_id
1 'polypeptide(L)'
;MMPLHRDVRTLLGSSSLFASWLAFLLLCVVSSVALEVLLEVQLPLEPPPEHRQFLLLSGQEPVDTLEAFRVRHGQTKEWRYNILVQICQQPRVVCRREVPLVYSTPVAAPGGGILGDLQILEGVEPADAVLGFALQHDIGREGRAMIMNAVCSAPRVACTRYRALMHSKTVSGDGGTLIGNLEIYDDIEPVDLIYKFVKDHKLPMFAMEQLLSVVCSAVGDTQCLRKVPLVYSQRIVVRNEATGEPRQLGYLQIPLGEEPADVVHNFGLHYGLAKPFRQNLVRKVCDDTYVTCKRLKPIVFSSPIEVENGTTVGTLSICEDEELADAVHRFAKQTNITRDLQISLLQALCGTREGILCTRGQALLRSTPVSDGNGQILGYVNIYEGQEPADVVYQFAEQHNLAPGDRDMLLDSLCNPPKPEPGKEVDEDEIEPLTCSRYAPVVFRVPVAAQNGSQLGVLEVLANEEPADAVARFGNKHELGTEEKKNIVAGVCQASGLECTRDIGILYEAVYTLPDGTRERLPFYDGQDSTDVIYEYGLMRNLTLRQRQKFLIEVCNEPRRRPNCTRAEPMLLSIPVWESASTKLGDVRILEGQEPVDVVYAFMEKHDLFQTAPLNTTLLEIVCNSTRVECNRMQPRRTLFSVQATYAGLSHTLEYVRPESDWICDTEPHGGQRCVHYVEILAHKFCERHMYEWAACEARILEALRQQLEFYEIRMWKAKDMYAKLGLVKTASREQIDAAYNTLVKRFNNETEPYKYDKLKEAYRVLSDPEEKYYYDLPCVKLFGCLCGKRQKDGGITFTPD
;
A
#
# COMPACT_ATOMS: atom_id res chain seq x y z
N MET A 1 -48.81 -1.51 -51.78
CA MET A 1 -49.87 -0.48 -51.74
C MET A 1 -49.42 0.69 -52.60
N MET A 2 -50.03 0.79 -53.79
CA MET A 2 -50.02 1.95 -54.70
C MET A 2 -50.98 3.04 -54.16
N PRO A 3 -51.19 4.19 -54.84
CA PRO A 3 -50.26 5.09 -55.54
C PRO A 3 -50.62 6.58 -55.30
N LEU A 4 -49.90 7.52 -55.92
CA LEU A 4 -50.53 8.76 -56.38
C LEU A 4 -50.02 9.15 -57.78
N HIS A 5 -50.98 9.11 -58.70
CA HIS A 5 -50.98 9.50 -60.11
C HIS A 5 -50.92 11.01 -60.30
N ARG A 6 -50.27 11.46 -61.38
CA ARG A 6 -50.86 12.12 -62.58
C ARG A 6 -49.70 12.67 -63.44
N ASP A 7 -49.43 12.16 -64.63
CA ASP A 7 -50.13 12.32 -65.94
C ASP A 7 -50.13 13.76 -66.46
N VAL A 8 -49.94 14.13 -67.74
CA VAL A 8 -49.73 13.51 -69.08
C VAL A 8 -49.68 14.74 -70.05
N ARG A 9 -48.88 14.85 -71.13
CA ARG A 9 -49.17 14.55 -72.56
C ARG A 9 -48.05 15.21 -73.41
N THR A 10 -47.20 14.49 -74.15
CA THR A 10 -47.26 14.06 -75.57
C THR A 10 -47.41 15.13 -76.67
N LEU A 11 -46.47 15.09 -77.64
CA LEU A 11 -46.63 15.06 -79.12
C LEU A 11 -45.20 14.99 -79.74
N LEU A 12 -44.70 13.85 -80.21
CA LEU A 12 -44.76 13.26 -81.57
C LEU A 12 -44.11 14.08 -82.72
N GLY A 13 -43.19 13.41 -83.44
CA GLY A 13 -42.66 13.76 -84.77
C GLY A 13 -41.29 14.45 -84.72
N SER A 14 -40.28 14.14 -85.52
CA SER A 14 -40.12 13.26 -86.67
C SER A 14 -38.63 13.08 -86.94
N SER A 15 -38.24 11.87 -87.32
CA SER A 15 -36.94 11.48 -87.83
C SER A 15 -36.60 12.15 -89.17
N SER A 16 -35.56 12.98 -89.21
CA SER A 16 -34.57 13.08 -90.30
C SER A 16 -33.78 14.38 -90.11
N LEU A 17 -32.50 14.28 -89.72
CA LEU A 17 -31.38 15.20 -90.01
C LEU A 17 -30.14 14.74 -89.21
N PHE A 18 -29.85 13.44 -89.28
CA PHE A 18 -28.47 12.95 -89.18
C PHE A 18 -27.73 13.51 -90.40
N ALA A 19 -26.48 13.93 -90.20
CA ALA A 19 -25.44 14.20 -91.22
C ALA A 19 -25.07 15.66 -91.59
N SER A 20 -25.54 16.71 -90.88
CA SER A 20 -25.04 18.09 -91.15
C SER A 20 -24.41 18.82 -89.95
N TRP A 21 -24.57 18.31 -88.72
CA TRP A 21 -23.94 18.90 -87.52
C TRP A 21 -22.57 18.30 -87.14
N LEU A 22 -22.17 17.18 -87.76
CA LEU A 22 -20.84 16.58 -87.55
C LEU A 22 -19.74 17.27 -88.38
N ALA A 23 -20.10 18.06 -89.40
CA ALA A 23 -19.15 18.79 -90.25
C ALA A 23 -18.85 20.21 -89.74
N PHE A 24 -19.70 20.79 -88.89
CA PHE A 24 -19.48 22.11 -88.28
C PHE A 24 -18.69 22.05 -86.96
N LEU A 25 -18.64 20.89 -86.30
CA LEU A 25 -17.77 20.61 -85.14
C LEU A 25 -16.32 20.25 -85.52
N LEU A 26 -16.04 20.06 -86.81
CA LEU A 26 -14.71 19.73 -87.34
C LEU A 26 -13.95 20.96 -87.90
N LEU A 27 -14.52 22.17 -87.81
CA LEU A 27 -13.94 23.41 -88.33
C LEU A 27 -13.93 24.59 -87.34
N CYS A 28 -14.28 24.35 -86.06
CA CYS A 28 -14.05 25.32 -84.99
C CYS A 28 -12.80 24.96 -84.19
N VAL A 29 -11.68 25.48 -84.68
CA VAL A 29 -10.52 25.91 -83.87
C VAL A 29 -9.85 24.81 -83.05
N VAL A 30 -9.15 23.92 -83.76
CA VAL A 30 -7.79 23.57 -83.32
C VAL A 30 -6.99 24.86 -83.42
N SER A 31 -6.99 25.66 -82.36
CA SER A 31 -5.88 26.56 -82.08
C SER A 31 -4.71 25.64 -81.72
N SER A 32 -4.07 25.10 -82.76
CA SER A 32 -2.71 24.60 -82.65
C SER A 32 -1.88 25.80 -82.24
N VAL A 33 -1.73 25.98 -80.93
CA VAL A 33 -0.70 26.82 -80.35
C VAL A 33 0.59 26.22 -80.89
N ALA A 34 1.12 26.81 -81.96
CA ALA A 34 2.46 26.51 -82.43
C ALA A 34 3.37 26.95 -81.29
N LEU A 35 3.71 26.01 -80.40
CA LEU A 35 4.62 26.25 -79.29
C LEU A 35 5.93 26.75 -79.91
N GLU A 36 6.31 27.98 -79.56
CA GLU A 36 7.52 28.60 -80.09
C GLU A 36 8.74 27.76 -79.69
N VAL A 37 9.64 27.49 -80.64
CA VAL A 37 10.91 26.83 -80.36
C VAL A 37 11.80 27.80 -79.59
N LEU A 38 12.09 27.51 -78.33
CA LEU A 38 12.92 28.34 -77.46
C LEU A 38 14.41 28.07 -77.66
N LEU A 39 14.75 26.80 -77.90
CA LEU A 39 16.12 26.38 -78.15
C LEU A 39 16.12 25.17 -79.09
N GLU A 40 16.94 25.25 -80.14
CA GLU A 40 17.27 24.15 -81.02
C GLU A 40 18.79 24.02 -81.07
N VAL A 41 19.31 22.88 -80.60
CA VAL A 41 20.76 22.67 -80.49
C VAL A 41 21.08 21.21 -80.76
N GLN A 42 22.29 20.95 -81.27
CA GLN A 42 22.81 19.59 -81.37
C GLN A 42 23.57 19.24 -80.08
N LEU A 43 23.08 18.26 -79.34
CA LEU A 43 23.71 17.82 -78.10
C LEU A 43 24.69 16.67 -78.37
N PRO A 44 25.91 16.69 -77.80
CA PRO A 44 26.87 15.61 -77.92
C PRO A 44 26.46 14.43 -77.04
N LEU A 45 26.47 13.21 -77.57
CA LEU A 45 26.28 11.97 -76.81
C LEU A 45 27.64 11.40 -76.36
N GLU A 46 27.73 10.75 -75.21
CA GLU A 46 28.93 10.05 -74.72
C GLU A 46 28.78 8.52 -74.92
N PRO A 47 29.89 7.76 -75.13
CA PRO A 47 30.49 7.50 -76.45
C PRO A 47 29.87 6.34 -77.26
N PRO A 48 30.01 6.37 -78.61
CA PRO A 48 30.78 7.35 -79.40
C PRO A 48 30.03 8.70 -79.60
N PRO A 49 30.74 9.83 -79.82
CA PRO A 49 30.14 11.15 -79.89
C PRO A 49 29.33 11.39 -81.17
N GLU A 50 28.07 10.96 -81.14
CA GLU A 50 27.04 11.33 -82.11
C GLU A 50 26.31 12.59 -81.63
N HIS A 51 26.08 13.54 -82.53
CA HIS A 51 25.31 14.74 -82.23
C HIS A 51 23.85 14.51 -82.63
N ARG A 52 22.93 14.67 -81.69
CA ARG A 52 21.49 14.50 -81.92
C ARG A 52 20.75 15.79 -81.66
N GLN A 53 19.75 16.07 -82.49
CA GLN A 53 18.96 17.30 -82.43
C GLN A 53 18.11 17.30 -81.16
N PHE A 54 18.29 18.31 -80.33
CA PHE A 54 17.51 18.61 -79.15
C PHE A 54 16.64 19.84 -79.42
N LEU A 55 15.36 19.71 -79.13
CA LEU A 55 14.36 20.76 -79.32
C LEU A 55 13.69 21.05 -77.98
N LEU A 56 13.73 22.30 -77.55
CA LEU A 56 13.00 22.80 -76.39
C LEU A 56 11.90 23.74 -76.85
N LEU A 57 10.66 23.40 -76.53
CA LEU A 57 9.49 24.21 -76.85
C LEU A 57 9.10 25.15 -75.71
N SER A 58 8.42 26.24 -76.04
CA SER A 58 7.88 27.19 -75.07
C SER A 58 6.96 26.51 -74.06
N GLY A 59 7.16 26.75 -72.77
CA GLY A 59 6.40 26.11 -71.69
C GLY A 59 6.88 24.72 -71.25
N GLN A 60 7.86 24.12 -71.92
CA GLN A 60 8.51 22.90 -71.44
C GLN A 60 9.61 23.22 -70.42
N GLU A 61 9.74 22.38 -69.40
CA GLU A 61 10.87 22.48 -68.48
C GLU A 61 12.12 21.89 -69.16
N PRO A 62 13.25 22.63 -69.19
CA PRO A 62 14.48 22.16 -69.83
C PRO A 62 14.98 20.82 -69.29
N VAL A 63 14.91 20.61 -67.97
CA VAL A 63 15.40 19.36 -67.35
C VAL A 63 14.55 18.13 -67.69
N ASP A 64 13.23 18.25 -67.82
CA ASP A 64 12.37 17.12 -68.22
C ASP A 64 12.61 16.71 -69.66
N THR A 65 12.72 17.71 -70.53
CA THR A 65 12.95 17.52 -71.97
C THR A 65 14.32 16.87 -72.16
N LEU A 66 15.32 17.32 -71.40
CA LEU A 66 16.65 16.74 -71.38
C LEU A 66 16.69 15.34 -70.76
N GLU A 67 15.88 15.05 -69.74
CA GLU A 67 15.77 13.71 -69.16
C GLU A 67 15.12 12.72 -70.14
N ALA A 68 14.06 13.13 -70.85
CA ALA A 68 13.46 12.31 -71.90
C ALA A 68 14.46 12.01 -73.03
N PHE A 69 15.27 13.01 -73.40
CA PHE A 69 16.37 12.86 -74.36
C PHE A 69 17.46 11.90 -73.84
N ARG A 70 17.87 12.07 -72.57
CA ARG A 70 18.85 11.21 -71.89
C ARG A 70 18.41 9.75 -71.91
N VAL A 71 17.16 9.46 -71.51
CA VAL A 71 16.59 8.11 -71.49
C VAL A 71 16.52 7.52 -72.90
N ARG A 72 16.08 8.29 -73.90
CA ARG A 72 15.97 7.85 -75.30
C ARG A 72 17.34 7.49 -75.90
N HIS A 73 18.38 8.21 -75.51
CA HIS A 73 19.73 8.07 -76.08
C HIS A 73 20.74 7.41 -75.12
N GLY A 74 20.26 6.76 -74.05
CA GLY A 74 21.09 5.94 -73.16
C GLY A 74 22.19 6.70 -72.41
N GLN A 75 22.00 7.99 -72.12
CA GLN A 75 23.02 8.84 -71.50
C GLN A 75 23.02 8.75 -69.96
N THR A 76 24.14 9.14 -69.34
CA THR A 76 24.28 9.11 -67.86
C THR A 76 23.59 10.32 -67.20
N LYS A 77 23.34 10.24 -65.88
CA LYS A 77 22.78 11.37 -65.11
C LYS A 77 23.78 12.54 -65.00
N GLU A 78 25.08 12.22 -64.93
CA GLU A 78 26.15 13.22 -64.92
C GLU A 78 26.18 14.02 -66.23
N TRP A 79 26.00 13.34 -67.36
CA TRP A 79 25.82 13.99 -68.66
C TRP A 79 24.64 14.97 -68.65
N ARG A 80 23.47 14.55 -68.11
CA ARG A 80 22.29 15.44 -67.99
C ARG A 80 22.62 16.69 -67.19
N TYR A 81 23.29 16.56 -66.05
CA TYR A 81 23.64 17.71 -65.21
C TYR A 81 24.53 18.70 -65.96
N ASN A 82 25.58 18.19 -66.62
CA ASN A 82 26.53 19.02 -67.37
C ASN A 82 25.86 19.74 -68.56
N ILE A 83 24.99 19.07 -69.29
CA ILE A 83 24.28 19.66 -70.43
C ILE A 83 23.17 20.63 -69.97
N LEU A 84 22.50 20.35 -68.85
CA LEU A 84 21.46 21.23 -68.30
C LEU A 84 22.04 22.61 -67.99
N VAL A 85 23.22 22.68 -67.36
CA VAL A 85 23.91 23.95 -67.07
C VAL A 85 24.13 24.77 -68.35
N GLN A 86 24.55 24.14 -69.45
CA GLN A 86 24.77 24.81 -70.72
C GLN A 86 23.46 25.31 -71.36
N ILE A 87 22.38 24.54 -71.24
CA ILE A 87 21.04 24.92 -71.72
C ILE A 87 20.48 26.09 -70.90
N CYS A 88 20.63 26.07 -69.57
CA CYS A 88 20.11 27.10 -68.68
C CYS A 88 20.86 28.45 -68.77
N GLN A 89 22.07 28.47 -69.32
CA GLN A 89 22.83 29.70 -69.57
C GLN A 89 22.37 30.43 -70.85
N GLN A 90 21.47 29.83 -71.64
CA GLN A 90 20.97 30.45 -72.87
C GLN A 90 19.99 31.60 -72.54
N PRO A 91 20.10 32.79 -73.16
CA PRO A 91 19.33 33.98 -72.78
C PRO A 91 17.80 33.84 -72.89
N ARG A 92 17.33 32.91 -73.72
CA ARG A 92 15.89 32.67 -73.99
C ARG A 92 15.31 31.48 -73.21
N VAL A 93 16.13 30.80 -72.39
CA VAL A 93 15.74 29.60 -71.65
C VAL A 93 15.62 29.95 -70.16
N VAL A 94 14.48 29.62 -69.55
CA VAL A 94 14.26 29.76 -68.12
C VAL A 94 14.19 28.37 -67.50
N CYS A 95 15.23 27.99 -66.77
CA CYS A 95 15.22 26.78 -65.95
C CYS A 95 14.60 27.09 -64.59
N ARG A 96 13.52 26.39 -64.25
CA ARG A 96 12.82 26.52 -62.97
C ARG A 96 13.28 25.48 -61.96
N ARG A 97 13.86 24.37 -62.43
CA ARG A 97 14.37 23.28 -61.58
C ARG A 97 15.52 22.51 -62.21
N GLU A 98 16.31 21.88 -61.35
CA GLU A 98 17.53 21.14 -61.71
C GLU A 98 17.31 19.61 -61.80
N VAL A 99 16.16 19.15 -61.32
CA VAL A 99 15.77 17.73 -61.28
C VAL A 99 14.49 17.48 -62.10
N PRO A 100 14.43 16.39 -62.87
CA PRO A 100 13.28 16.07 -63.71
C PRO A 100 12.09 15.58 -62.89
N LEU A 101 10.91 15.67 -63.49
CA LEU A 101 9.64 15.21 -62.96
C LEU A 101 9.51 13.73 -63.29
N VAL A 102 9.43 12.88 -62.28
CA VAL A 102 9.33 11.42 -62.43
C VAL A 102 7.88 10.98 -62.59
N TYR A 103 6.96 11.64 -61.89
CA TYR A 103 5.55 11.30 -61.89
C TYR A 103 4.70 12.55 -61.68
N SER A 104 3.56 12.60 -62.38
CA SER A 104 2.53 13.63 -62.18
C SER A 104 1.15 13.02 -62.39
N THR A 105 0.22 13.35 -61.50
CA THR A 105 -1.17 12.90 -61.63
C THR A 105 -2.14 13.96 -61.08
N PRO A 106 -3.26 14.23 -61.78
CA PRO A 106 -4.29 15.12 -61.25
C PRO A 106 -5.04 14.42 -60.10
N VAL A 107 -5.11 15.07 -58.95
CA VAL A 107 -5.86 14.56 -57.79
C VAL A 107 -7.25 15.19 -57.77
N ALA A 108 -8.29 14.36 -57.77
CA ALA A 108 -9.67 14.83 -57.74
C ALA A 108 -10.14 15.16 -56.31
N ALA A 109 -10.98 16.19 -56.18
CA ALA A 109 -11.70 16.52 -54.96
C ALA A 109 -12.84 15.51 -54.70
N PRO A 110 -13.19 15.22 -53.44
CA PRO A 110 -14.31 14.33 -53.09
C PRO A 110 -15.67 14.76 -53.68
N GLY A 111 -15.86 16.05 -53.98
CA GLY A 111 -17.09 16.62 -54.56
C GLY A 111 -17.13 16.74 -56.09
N GLY A 112 -16.11 16.25 -56.80
CA GLY A 112 -15.95 16.45 -58.25
C GLY A 112 -15.26 17.79 -58.57
N GLY A 113 -14.08 17.70 -59.20
CA GLY A 113 -13.17 18.82 -59.48
C GLY A 113 -11.71 18.38 -59.31
N ILE A 114 -10.75 19.06 -59.93
CA ILE A 114 -9.31 18.75 -59.76
C ILE A 114 -8.77 19.66 -58.65
N LEU A 115 -8.22 19.09 -57.56
CA LEU A 115 -7.58 19.83 -56.46
C LEU A 115 -6.24 20.44 -56.90
N GLY A 116 -5.50 19.70 -57.73
CA GLY A 116 -4.20 20.07 -58.26
C GLY A 116 -3.48 18.86 -58.85
N ASP A 117 -2.30 19.09 -59.42
CA ASP A 117 -1.43 18.02 -59.91
C ASP A 117 -0.40 17.66 -58.83
N LEU A 118 -0.42 16.41 -58.36
CA LEU A 118 0.62 15.88 -57.49
C LEU A 118 1.88 15.61 -58.33
N GLN A 119 2.97 16.31 -58.04
CA GLN A 119 4.23 16.20 -58.76
C GLN A 119 5.31 15.53 -57.89
N ILE A 120 6.00 14.52 -58.43
CA ILE A 120 7.11 13.83 -57.76
C ILE A 120 8.37 14.03 -58.59
N LEU A 121 9.35 14.73 -58.00
CA LEU A 121 10.64 14.99 -58.63
C LEU A 121 11.63 13.85 -58.41
N GLU A 122 12.64 13.75 -59.26
CA GLU A 122 13.71 12.76 -59.12
C GLU A 122 14.43 12.92 -57.77
N GLY A 123 14.54 11.82 -57.02
CA GLY A 123 15.20 11.78 -55.71
C GLY A 123 14.32 12.21 -54.53
N VAL A 124 13.08 12.66 -54.78
CA VAL A 124 12.10 12.95 -53.72
C VAL A 124 11.34 11.68 -53.38
N GLU A 125 11.23 11.37 -52.09
CA GLU A 125 10.45 10.24 -51.63
C GLU A 125 8.95 10.50 -51.86
N PRO A 126 8.22 9.58 -52.52
CA PRO A 126 6.80 9.74 -52.79
C PRO A 126 5.94 10.04 -51.56
N ALA A 127 6.28 9.45 -50.40
CA ALA A 127 5.59 9.71 -49.13
C ALA A 127 5.61 11.21 -48.75
N ASP A 128 6.74 11.88 -48.92
CA ASP A 128 6.89 13.30 -48.58
C ASP A 128 6.18 14.21 -49.59
N ALA A 129 6.23 13.85 -50.87
CA ALA A 129 5.51 14.58 -51.92
C ALA A 129 3.99 14.49 -51.71
N VAL A 130 3.48 13.30 -51.38
CA VAL A 130 2.06 13.08 -51.05
C VAL A 130 1.67 13.84 -49.79
N LEU A 131 2.50 13.82 -48.75
CA LEU A 131 2.25 14.57 -47.52
C LEU A 131 2.20 16.09 -47.80
N GLY A 132 3.18 16.62 -48.53
CA GLY A 132 3.23 18.05 -48.87
C GLY A 132 2.00 18.50 -49.65
N PHE A 133 1.61 17.74 -50.66
CA PHE A 133 0.38 17.99 -51.42
C PHE A 133 -0.87 17.92 -50.54
N ALA A 134 -0.93 16.93 -49.65
CA ALA A 134 -2.07 16.76 -48.77
C ALA A 134 -2.22 17.86 -47.73
N LEU A 135 -1.12 18.35 -47.15
CA LEU A 135 -1.15 19.49 -46.22
C LEU A 135 -1.57 20.77 -46.94
N GLN A 136 -1.12 20.98 -48.19
CA GLN A 136 -1.51 22.14 -48.99
C GLN A 136 -3.01 22.19 -49.32
N HIS A 137 -3.64 21.02 -49.47
CA HIS A 137 -5.04 20.88 -49.88
C HIS A 137 -5.97 20.36 -48.76
N ASP A 138 -5.50 20.36 -47.51
CA ASP A 138 -6.23 19.88 -46.32
C ASP A 138 -6.83 18.47 -46.49
N ILE A 139 -6.07 17.58 -47.14
CA ILE A 139 -6.46 16.20 -47.38
C ILE A 139 -6.21 15.39 -46.10
N GLY A 140 -7.28 14.81 -45.55
CA GLY A 140 -7.22 13.94 -44.38
C GLY A 140 -6.47 12.62 -44.62
N ARG A 141 -6.15 11.92 -43.53
CA ARG A 141 -5.33 10.69 -43.54
C ARG A 141 -5.82 9.61 -44.52
N GLU A 142 -7.12 9.38 -44.59
CA GLU A 142 -7.69 8.36 -45.49
C GLU A 142 -7.46 8.70 -46.96
N GLY A 143 -7.70 9.95 -47.36
CA GLY A 143 -7.43 10.43 -48.72
C GLY A 143 -5.94 10.33 -49.08
N ARG A 144 -5.04 10.62 -48.13
CA ARG A 144 -3.60 10.43 -48.33
C ARG A 144 -3.21 8.99 -48.56
N ALA A 145 -3.73 8.06 -47.76
CA ALA A 145 -3.43 6.64 -47.90
C ALA A 145 -3.87 6.12 -49.28
N MET A 146 -5.03 6.60 -49.78
CA MET A 146 -5.48 6.28 -51.15
C MET A 146 -4.51 6.82 -52.20
N ILE A 147 -4.10 8.09 -52.10
CA ILE A 147 -3.14 8.71 -53.02
C ILE A 147 -1.81 7.98 -52.99
N MET A 148 -1.29 7.67 -51.79
CA MET A 148 -0.02 6.97 -51.60
C MET A 148 -0.04 5.57 -52.23
N ASN A 149 -1.11 4.79 -52.02
CA ASN A 149 -1.28 3.49 -52.65
C ASN A 149 -1.33 3.59 -54.18
N ALA A 150 -2.01 4.59 -54.73
CA ALA A 150 -2.08 4.82 -56.17
C ALA A 150 -0.71 5.20 -56.76
N VAL A 151 0.03 6.09 -56.09
CA VAL A 151 1.37 6.53 -56.49
C VAL A 151 2.38 5.39 -56.45
N CYS A 152 2.42 4.62 -55.36
CA CYS A 152 3.38 3.53 -55.20
C CYS A 152 3.07 2.30 -56.07
N SER A 153 1.86 2.20 -56.60
CA SER A 153 1.50 1.18 -57.60
C SER A 153 1.95 1.56 -59.02
N ALA A 154 2.48 2.78 -59.24
CA ALA A 154 2.90 3.23 -60.56
C ALA A 154 4.28 2.64 -60.95
N PRO A 155 4.46 2.05 -62.16
CA PRO A 155 5.68 1.33 -62.54
C PRO A 155 6.99 2.14 -62.53
N ARG A 156 6.92 3.48 -62.57
CA ARG A 156 8.07 4.39 -62.65
C ARG A 156 8.37 5.10 -61.33
N VAL A 157 7.63 4.78 -60.27
CA VAL A 157 7.79 5.38 -58.95
C VAL A 157 8.36 4.33 -58.00
N ALA A 158 9.50 4.63 -57.39
CA ALA A 158 10.08 3.79 -56.35
C ALA A 158 9.74 4.41 -54.98
N CYS A 159 8.81 3.79 -54.25
CA CYS A 159 8.54 4.16 -52.86
C CYS A 159 9.48 3.38 -51.95
N THR A 160 10.34 4.09 -51.22
CA THR A 160 11.23 3.46 -50.22
C THR A 160 10.54 3.35 -48.86
N ARG A 161 9.52 4.17 -48.60
CA ARG A 161 8.67 4.12 -47.41
C ARG A 161 7.22 4.48 -47.73
N TYR A 162 6.30 4.00 -46.88
CA TYR A 162 4.86 4.26 -46.99
C TYR A 162 4.34 5.29 -45.99
N ARG A 163 5.18 5.70 -45.04
CA ARG A 163 4.85 6.68 -43.99
C ARG A 163 5.71 7.91 -44.14
N ALA A 164 5.09 9.08 -44.11
CA ALA A 164 5.74 10.38 -44.13
C ALA A 164 5.96 10.89 -42.69
N LEU A 165 7.06 11.62 -42.45
CA LEU A 165 7.32 12.25 -41.16
C LEU A 165 6.61 13.61 -41.17
N MET A 166 5.51 13.74 -40.44
CA MET A 166 4.70 14.95 -40.40
C MET A 166 5.33 16.04 -39.52
N HIS A 167 5.86 15.63 -38.39
CA HIS A 167 6.43 16.54 -37.41
C HIS A 167 7.55 15.84 -36.64
N SER A 168 8.62 16.57 -36.37
CA SER A 168 9.69 16.14 -35.48
C SER A 168 10.04 17.29 -34.56
N LYS A 169 10.10 17.02 -33.26
CA LYS A 169 10.47 18.04 -32.28
C LYS A 169 11.27 17.45 -31.14
N THR A 170 12.41 18.07 -30.87
CA THR A 170 13.19 17.80 -29.66
C THR A 170 12.42 18.30 -28.43
N VAL A 171 12.13 17.39 -27.50
CA VAL A 171 11.47 17.68 -26.23
C VAL A 171 12.52 17.77 -25.14
N SER A 172 12.45 18.82 -24.34
CA SER A 172 13.33 19.07 -23.18
C SER A 172 12.50 19.28 -21.93
N GLY A 173 13.01 18.81 -20.79
CA GLY A 173 12.40 18.97 -19.47
C GLY A 173 12.77 20.27 -18.79
N ASP A 174 12.28 20.43 -17.56
CA ASP A 174 12.60 21.60 -16.73
C ASP A 174 14.11 21.70 -16.49
N GLY A 175 14.67 22.89 -16.75
CA GLY A 175 16.12 23.13 -16.69
C GLY A 175 16.88 22.79 -17.99
N GLY A 176 16.19 22.49 -19.10
CA GLY A 176 16.81 22.30 -20.42
C GLY A 176 17.43 20.92 -20.65
N THR A 177 17.16 19.97 -19.75
CA THR A 177 17.56 18.58 -19.92
C THR A 177 16.88 17.95 -21.12
N LEU A 178 17.65 17.31 -22.00
CA LEU A 178 17.13 16.67 -23.21
C LEU A 178 16.34 15.41 -22.81
N ILE A 179 15.05 15.35 -23.17
CA ILE A 179 14.22 14.16 -22.94
C ILE A 179 14.33 13.21 -24.13
N GLY A 180 14.11 13.71 -25.35
CA GLY A 180 14.14 12.89 -26.57
C GLY A 180 13.58 13.63 -27.79
N ASN A 181 13.54 12.96 -28.95
CA ASN A 181 12.93 13.49 -30.16
C ASN A 181 11.55 12.85 -30.37
N LEU A 182 10.49 13.67 -30.41
CA LEU A 182 9.13 13.24 -30.69
C LEU A 182 8.90 13.28 -32.21
N GLU A 183 8.65 12.12 -32.80
CA GLU A 183 8.38 11.95 -34.24
C GLU A 183 6.93 11.56 -34.46
N ILE A 184 6.24 12.31 -35.31
CA ILE A 184 4.84 12.11 -35.67
C ILE A 184 4.76 11.68 -37.12
N TYR A 185 4.15 10.53 -37.36
CA TYR A 185 3.98 9.95 -38.68
C TYR A 185 2.55 10.15 -39.18
N ASP A 186 2.36 10.09 -40.50
CA ASP A 186 1.09 10.41 -41.15
C ASP A 186 0.02 9.32 -41.10
N ASP A 187 0.44 8.08 -40.87
CA ASP A 187 -0.39 6.87 -40.81
C ASP A 187 -0.92 6.56 -39.39
N ILE A 188 -0.32 7.15 -38.36
CA ILE A 188 -0.67 6.95 -36.95
C ILE A 188 -1.25 8.24 -36.37
N GLU A 189 -2.19 8.11 -35.45
CA GLU A 189 -2.74 9.27 -34.76
C GLU A 189 -1.68 9.93 -33.86
N PRO A 190 -1.51 11.27 -33.93
CA PRO A 190 -0.51 11.97 -33.13
C PRO A 190 -0.62 11.67 -31.63
N VAL A 191 -1.84 11.57 -31.09
CA VAL A 191 -2.03 11.27 -29.66
C VAL A 191 -1.49 9.90 -29.24
N ASP A 192 -1.52 8.89 -30.13
CA ASP A 192 -1.00 7.54 -29.84
C ASP A 192 0.53 7.54 -29.75
N LEU A 193 1.20 8.28 -30.64
CA LEU A 193 2.66 8.42 -30.64
C LEU A 193 3.15 9.26 -29.45
N ILE A 194 2.41 10.32 -29.10
CA ILE A 194 2.69 11.13 -27.93
C ILE A 194 2.55 10.29 -26.65
N TYR A 195 1.53 9.44 -26.54
CA TYR A 195 1.35 8.56 -25.40
C TYR A 195 2.54 7.60 -25.23
N LYS A 196 2.98 6.95 -26.32
CA LYS A 196 4.16 6.08 -26.30
C LYS A 196 5.41 6.85 -25.85
N PHE A 197 5.64 8.03 -26.42
CA PHE A 197 6.76 8.89 -26.03
C PHE A 197 6.73 9.24 -24.53
N VAL A 198 5.56 9.63 -24.00
CA VAL A 198 5.35 9.93 -22.57
C VAL A 198 5.67 8.71 -21.70
N LYS A 199 5.23 7.51 -22.11
CA LYS A 199 5.50 6.27 -21.38
C LYS A 199 6.97 5.85 -21.42
N ASP A 200 7.58 5.84 -22.61
CA ASP A 200 8.97 5.41 -22.81
C ASP A 200 9.95 6.30 -22.02
N HIS A 201 9.65 7.60 -21.92
CA HIS A 201 10.47 8.57 -21.19
C HIS A 201 9.99 8.81 -19.74
N LYS A 202 9.01 8.03 -19.26
CA LYS A 202 8.46 8.10 -17.89
C LYS A 202 7.99 9.52 -17.49
N LEU A 203 7.40 10.24 -18.43
CA LEU A 203 6.87 11.58 -18.21
C LEU A 203 5.50 11.53 -17.50
N PRO A 204 5.12 12.58 -16.75
CA PRO A 204 3.80 12.64 -16.13
C PRO A 204 2.70 12.78 -17.18
N MET A 205 1.52 12.20 -16.91
CA MET A 205 0.42 12.12 -17.88
C MET A 205 -0.07 13.47 -18.41
N PHE A 206 0.01 14.55 -17.62
CA PHE A 206 -0.37 15.90 -18.09
C PHE A 206 0.53 16.42 -19.22
N ALA A 207 1.77 15.90 -19.37
CA ALA A 207 2.65 16.23 -20.48
C ALA A 207 2.05 15.80 -21.83
N MET A 208 1.18 14.78 -21.83
CA MET A 208 0.47 14.33 -23.03
C MET A 208 -0.42 15.43 -23.60
N GLU A 209 -1.17 16.14 -22.75
CA GLU A 209 -2.07 17.22 -23.19
C GLU A 209 -1.28 18.41 -23.75
N GLN A 210 -0.17 18.76 -23.11
CA GLN A 210 0.72 19.83 -23.56
C GLN A 210 1.35 19.52 -24.92
N LEU A 211 1.92 18.31 -25.07
CA LEU A 211 2.52 17.86 -26.33
C LEU A 211 1.48 17.76 -27.43
N LEU A 212 0.28 17.25 -27.13
CA LEU A 212 -0.80 17.16 -28.11
C LEU A 212 -1.22 18.52 -28.63
N SER A 213 -1.42 19.50 -27.74
CA SER A 213 -1.77 20.87 -28.16
C SER A 213 -0.71 21.48 -29.08
N VAL A 214 0.58 21.29 -28.76
CA VAL A 214 1.69 21.83 -29.56
C VAL A 214 1.76 21.12 -30.92
N VAL A 215 1.69 19.79 -30.94
CA VAL A 215 1.78 19.00 -32.17
C VAL A 215 0.61 19.31 -33.10
N CYS A 216 -0.63 19.29 -32.59
CA CYS A 216 -1.82 19.54 -33.42
C CYS A 216 -1.83 20.95 -34.02
N SER A 217 -1.35 21.96 -33.28
CA SER A 217 -1.17 23.31 -33.83
C SER A 217 -0.14 23.38 -34.97
N ALA A 218 0.82 22.46 -34.99
CA ALA A 218 1.88 22.41 -36.01
C ALA A 218 1.51 21.57 -37.23
N VAL A 219 0.76 20.48 -37.07
CA VAL A 219 0.35 19.60 -38.18
C VAL A 219 -1.04 19.90 -38.75
N GLY A 220 -1.83 20.72 -38.06
CA GLY A 220 -3.21 21.07 -38.42
C GLY A 220 -4.25 20.19 -37.71
N ASP A 221 -5.35 20.80 -37.26
CA ASP A 221 -6.39 20.13 -36.46
C ASP A 221 -7.07 18.97 -37.21
N THR A 222 -7.12 19.01 -38.54
CA THR A 222 -7.67 17.93 -39.39
C THR A 222 -6.85 16.64 -39.32
N GLN A 223 -5.66 16.68 -38.72
CA GLN A 223 -4.74 15.56 -38.54
C GLN A 223 -4.78 14.98 -37.11
N CYS A 224 -5.44 15.68 -36.20
CA CYS A 224 -5.66 15.30 -34.81
C CYS A 224 -7.15 15.03 -34.57
N LEU A 225 -7.61 13.86 -35.01
CA LEU A 225 -8.99 13.43 -34.90
C LEU A 225 -9.35 12.98 -33.47
N ARG A 226 -8.38 12.51 -32.67
CA ARG A 226 -8.60 11.97 -31.32
C ARG A 226 -7.84 12.72 -30.23
N LYS A 227 -8.51 12.88 -29.09
CA LYS A 227 -7.92 13.37 -27.83
C LYS A 227 -7.47 12.25 -26.89
N VAL A 228 -8.03 11.05 -27.07
CA VAL A 228 -7.72 9.87 -26.25
C VAL A 228 -6.90 8.90 -27.09
N PRO A 229 -5.71 8.47 -26.63
CA PRO A 229 -4.91 7.51 -27.37
C PRO A 229 -5.50 6.11 -27.31
N LEU A 230 -5.26 5.33 -28.35
CA LEU A 230 -5.48 3.89 -28.35
C LEU A 230 -4.20 3.24 -27.81
N VAL A 231 -4.28 2.67 -26.61
CA VAL A 231 -3.14 1.97 -25.98
C VAL A 231 -2.87 0.63 -26.65
N TYR A 232 -3.90 0.05 -27.28
CA TYR A 232 -3.78 -1.17 -28.08
C TYR A 232 -4.61 -1.03 -29.35
N SER A 233 -4.02 -1.39 -30.49
CA SER A 233 -4.71 -1.45 -31.78
C SER A 233 -4.07 -2.54 -32.63
N GLN A 234 -4.69 -3.72 -32.67
CA GLN A 234 -4.20 -4.83 -33.48
C GLN A 234 -5.33 -5.50 -34.24
N ARG A 235 -5.00 -5.97 -35.45
CA ARG A 235 -5.94 -6.75 -36.26
C ARG A 235 -6.05 -8.17 -35.74
N ILE A 236 -7.25 -8.60 -35.38
CA ILE A 236 -7.51 -9.94 -34.89
C ILE A 236 -7.88 -10.86 -36.05
N VAL A 237 -7.11 -11.93 -36.20
CA VAL A 237 -7.29 -12.97 -37.22
C VAL A 237 -7.55 -14.29 -36.51
N VAL A 238 -8.65 -14.94 -36.86
CA VAL A 238 -9.07 -16.22 -36.28
C VAL A 238 -9.14 -17.26 -37.40
N ARG A 239 -8.75 -18.50 -37.13
CA ARG A 239 -8.92 -19.58 -38.11
C ARG A 239 -10.38 -20.04 -38.11
N ASN A 240 -10.99 -20.12 -39.28
CA ASN A 240 -12.33 -20.65 -39.42
C ASN A 240 -12.32 -22.16 -39.12
N GLU A 241 -13.13 -22.61 -38.17
CA GLU A 241 -13.19 -24.03 -37.79
C GLU A 241 -13.71 -24.94 -38.92
N ALA A 242 -14.55 -24.41 -39.82
CA ALA A 242 -15.14 -25.18 -40.92
C ALA A 242 -14.26 -25.25 -42.17
N THR A 243 -13.45 -24.23 -42.45
CA THR A 243 -12.66 -24.13 -43.70
C THR A 243 -11.14 -24.11 -43.46
N GLY A 244 -10.68 -23.91 -42.23
CA GLY A 244 -9.26 -23.76 -41.89
C GLY A 244 -8.63 -22.44 -42.33
N GLU A 245 -9.36 -21.60 -43.07
CA GLU A 245 -8.87 -20.34 -43.63
C GLU A 245 -8.83 -19.21 -42.59
N PRO A 246 -7.89 -18.25 -42.71
CA PRO A 246 -7.84 -17.09 -41.83
C PRO A 246 -9.04 -16.16 -42.06
N ARG A 247 -9.94 -16.10 -41.08
CA ARG A 247 -11.04 -15.12 -41.00
C ARG A 247 -10.54 -13.88 -40.27
N GLN A 248 -10.57 -12.75 -40.96
CA GLN A 248 -10.25 -11.45 -40.38
C GLN A 248 -11.50 -10.90 -39.69
N LEU A 249 -11.42 -10.65 -38.38
CA LEU A 249 -12.58 -10.20 -37.59
C LEU A 249 -12.66 -8.68 -37.52
N GLY A 250 -11.51 -8.00 -37.45
CA GLY A 250 -11.45 -6.54 -37.35
C GLY A 250 -10.24 -6.08 -36.54
N TYR A 251 -10.23 -4.80 -36.16
CA TYR A 251 -9.24 -4.26 -35.23
C TYR A 251 -9.81 -4.29 -33.80
N LEU A 252 -9.06 -4.86 -32.87
CA LEU A 252 -9.28 -4.68 -31.45
C LEU A 252 -8.61 -3.37 -31.05
N GLN A 253 -9.42 -2.38 -30.68
CA GLN A 253 -8.98 -1.05 -30.29
C GLN A 253 -9.33 -0.81 -28.83
N ILE A 254 -8.32 -0.48 -28.02
CA ILE A 254 -8.48 -0.23 -26.58
C ILE A 254 -8.07 1.20 -26.31
N PRO A 255 -9.02 2.11 -26.01
CA PRO A 255 -8.74 3.47 -25.59
C PRO A 255 -8.04 3.52 -24.23
N LEU A 256 -7.22 4.55 -24.01
CA LEU A 256 -6.64 4.83 -22.70
C LEU A 256 -7.74 5.10 -21.66
N GLY A 257 -7.67 4.38 -20.55
CA GLY A 257 -8.62 4.49 -19.43
C GLY A 257 -9.70 3.41 -19.42
N GLU A 258 -9.91 2.72 -20.53
CA GLU A 258 -10.79 1.55 -20.60
C GLU A 258 -10.11 0.30 -20.06
N GLU A 259 -10.88 -0.61 -19.43
CA GLU A 259 -10.35 -1.87 -18.93
C GLU A 259 -10.22 -2.90 -20.07
N PRO A 260 -9.00 -3.39 -20.38
CA PRO A 260 -8.78 -4.28 -21.51
C PRO A 260 -9.62 -5.57 -21.47
N ALA A 261 -9.84 -6.13 -20.28
CA ALA A 261 -10.66 -7.33 -20.11
C ALA A 261 -12.10 -7.13 -20.62
N ASP A 262 -12.73 -5.98 -20.35
CA ASP A 262 -14.10 -5.70 -20.80
C ASP A 262 -14.17 -5.45 -22.31
N VAL A 263 -13.21 -4.69 -22.85
CA VAL A 263 -13.16 -4.38 -24.28
C VAL A 263 -12.98 -5.68 -25.09
N VAL A 264 -12.08 -6.57 -24.64
CA VAL A 264 -11.88 -7.89 -25.26
C VAL A 264 -13.11 -8.77 -25.11
N HIS A 265 -13.80 -8.72 -23.96
CA HIS A 265 -15.03 -9.47 -23.76
C HIS A 265 -16.12 -9.03 -24.73
N ASN A 266 -16.40 -7.72 -24.81
CA ASN A 266 -17.39 -7.16 -25.72
C ASN A 266 -17.05 -7.43 -27.19
N PHE A 267 -15.78 -7.27 -27.57
CA PHE A 267 -15.30 -7.66 -28.91
C PHE A 267 -15.55 -9.15 -29.17
N GLY A 268 -15.22 -10.00 -28.21
CA GLY A 268 -15.41 -11.43 -28.31
C GLY A 268 -16.88 -11.85 -28.42
N LEU A 269 -17.78 -11.22 -27.66
CA LEU A 269 -19.23 -11.46 -27.79
C LEU A 269 -19.74 -11.03 -29.17
N HIS A 270 -19.33 -9.86 -29.66
CA HIS A 270 -19.75 -9.35 -30.97
C HIS A 270 -19.38 -10.30 -32.12
N TYR A 271 -18.21 -10.93 -32.06
CA TYR A 271 -17.73 -11.86 -33.09
C TYR A 271 -17.96 -13.35 -32.77
N GLY A 272 -18.65 -13.68 -31.66
CA GLY A 272 -18.93 -15.06 -31.26
C GLY A 272 -17.69 -15.88 -30.89
N LEU A 273 -16.66 -15.24 -30.32
CA LEU A 273 -15.41 -15.89 -29.94
C LEU A 273 -15.58 -16.78 -28.72
N ALA A 274 -15.02 -17.99 -28.78
CA ALA A 274 -14.99 -18.91 -27.65
C ALA A 274 -14.23 -18.31 -26.45
N LYS A 275 -14.69 -18.62 -25.25
CA LYS A 275 -14.16 -18.06 -24.00
C LYS A 275 -12.65 -18.31 -23.79
N PRO A 276 -12.08 -19.51 -24.02
CA PRO A 276 -10.63 -19.71 -23.90
C PRO A 276 -9.82 -18.79 -24.82
N PHE A 277 -10.35 -18.50 -26.02
CA PHE A 277 -9.72 -17.56 -26.94
C PHE A 277 -9.74 -16.14 -26.37
N ARG A 278 -10.88 -15.68 -25.81
CA ARG A 278 -10.98 -14.36 -25.16
C ARG A 278 -9.99 -14.22 -24.00
N GLN A 279 -9.90 -15.24 -23.14
CA GLN A 279 -8.97 -15.23 -21.99
C GLN A 279 -7.50 -15.13 -22.44
N ASN A 280 -7.11 -15.87 -23.47
CA ASN A 280 -5.76 -15.77 -24.04
C ASN A 280 -5.52 -14.42 -24.72
N LEU A 281 -6.54 -13.85 -25.36
CA LEU A 281 -6.46 -12.53 -25.97
C LEU A 281 -6.28 -11.43 -24.91
N VAL A 282 -7.00 -11.49 -23.78
CA VAL A 282 -6.81 -10.55 -22.65
C VAL A 282 -5.38 -10.63 -22.13
N ARG A 283 -4.85 -11.84 -21.87
CA ARG A 283 -3.45 -11.98 -21.40
C ARG A 283 -2.46 -11.35 -22.38
N LYS A 284 -2.57 -11.67 -23.67
CA LYS A 284 -1.71 -11.10 -24.71
C LYS A 284 -1.79 -9.58 -24.79
N VAL A 285 -2.98 -9.01 -24.56
CA VAL A 285 -3.19 -7.56 -24.52
C VAL A 285 -2.56 -6.95 -23.28
N CYS A 286 -2.70 -7.60 -22.11
CA CYS A 286 -2.13 -7.14 -20.85
C CYS A 286 -0.60 -7.27 -20.78
N ASP A 287 -0.01 -8.18 -21.57
CA ASP A 287 1.44 -8.31 -21.73
C ASP A 287 2.05 -7.18 -22.58
N ASP A 288 1.23 -6.35 -23.24
CA ASP A 288 1.71 -5.21 -24.03
C ASP A 288 2.18 -4.06 -23.12
N THR A 289 3.41 -3.58 -23.36
CA THR A 289 4.09 -2.57 -22.53
C THR A 289 3.30 -1.26 -22.37
N TYR A 290 2.43 -0.93 -23.32
CA TYR A 290 1.67 0.31 -23.33
C TYR A 290 0.26 0.17 -22.72
N VAL A 291 -0.14 -1.04 -22.35
CA VAL A 291 -1.45 -1.34 -21.80
C VAL A 291 -1.35 -1.47 -20.28
N THR A 292 -2.35 -0.97 -19.56
CA THR A 292 -2.47 -1.17 -18.12
C THR A 292 -3.75 -1.94 -17.86
N CYS A 293 -3.63 -3.19 -17.41
CA CYS A 293 -4.76 -4.00 -16.98
C CYS A 293 -4.91 -3.94 -15.47
N LYS A 294 -6.13 -3.70 -15.00
CA LYS A 294 -6.46 -3.84 -13.58
C LYS A 294 -6.94 -5.25 -13.26
N ARG A 295 -7.42 -5.97 -14.26
CA ARG A 295 -7.93 -7.34 -14.11
C ARG A 295 -7.87 -8.13 -15.40
N LEU A 296 -7.83 -9.45 -15.26
CA LEU A 296 -7.87 -10.38 -16.39
C LEU A 296 -9.27 -10.91 -16.71
N LYS A 297 -10.21 -10.78 -15.77
CA LYS A 297 -11.60 -11.22 -15.94
C LYS A 297 -12.50 -10.01 -16.23
N PRO A 298 -13.39 -10.08 -17.25
CA PRO A 298 -14.34 -9.01 -17.56
C PRO A 298 -15.44 -8.90 -16.51
N ILE A 299 -15.99 -7.70 -16.29
CA ILE A 299 -17.18 -7.50 -15.46
C ILE A 299 -18.42 -7.83 -16.29
N VAL A 300 -19.18 -8.82 -15.86
CA VAL A 300 -20.43 -9.25 -16.52
C VAL A 300 -21.67 -8.59 -15.93
N PHE A 301 -21.55 -8.07 -14.70
CA PHE A 301 -22.61 -7.34 -14.02
C PHE A 301 -22.02 -6.25 -13.14
N SER A 302 -22.60 -5.06 -13.18
CA SER A 302 -22.29 -3.97 -12.28
C SER A 302 -23.55 -3.20 -11.94
N SER A 303 -23.81 -2.95 -10.65
CA SER A 303 -24.96 -2.16 -10.21
C SER A 303 -24.63 -1.36 -8.95
N PRO A 304 -25.03 -0.08 -8.87
CA PRO A 304 -25.02 0.63 -7.59
C PRO A 304 -26.00 -0.05 -6.62
N ILE A 305 -25.59 -0.17 -5.36
CA ILE A 305 -26.41 -0.73 -4.27
C ILE A 305 -26.82 0.43 -3.36
N GLU A 306 -28.13 0.61 -3.21
CA GLU A 306 -28.74 1.63 -2.36
C GLU A 306 -29.29 0.98 -1.08
N VAL A 307 -29.09 1.63 0.07
CA VAL A 307 -29.76 1.26 1.33
C VAL A 307 -31.09 1.98 1.47
N GLU A 308 -31.92 1.55 2.42
CA GLU A 308 -33.29 2.05 2.66
C GLU A 308 -33.42 3.59 2.76
N ASN A 309 -32.33 4.30 3.09
CA ASN A 309 -32.29 5.76 3.15
C ASN A 309 -32.02 6.45 1.79
N GLY A 310 -31.95 5.70 0.67
CA GLY A 310 -31.62 6.20 -0.66
C GLY A 310 -30.13 6.53 -0.86
N THR A 311 -29.27 6.20 0.11
CA THR A 311 -27.82 6.40 0.01
C THR A 311 -27.20 5.24 -0.78
N THR A 312 -26.45 5.55 -1.84
CA THR A 312 -25.63 4.56 -2.53
C THR A 312 -24.42 4.20 -1.67
N VAL A 313 -24.32 2.93 -1.29
CA VAL A 313 -23.24 2.41 -0.44
C VAL A 313 -22.01 2.04 -1.26
N GLY A 314 -22.21 1.63 -2.51
CA GLY A 314 -21.14 1.30 -3.44
C GLY A 314 -21.69 0.65 -4.71
N THR A 315 -20.79 0.19 -5.57
CA THR A 315 -21.16 -0.55 -6.79
C THR A 315 -20.75 -2.00 -6.64
N LEU A 316 -21.72 -2.92 -6.68
CA LEU A 316 -21.48 -4.36 -6.72
C LEU A 316 -21.10 -4.72 -8.16
N SER A 317 -19.91 -5.25 -8.35
CA SER A 317 -19.40 -5.72 -9.65
C SER A 317 -19.07 -7.20 -9.57
N ILE A 318 -19.51 -7.97 -10.57
CA ILE A 318 -19.31 -9.43 -10.68
C ILE A 318 -18.53 -9.71 -11.96
N CYS A 319 -17.44 -10.46 -11.85
CA CYS A 319 -16.61 -10.86 -12.97
C CYS A 319 -17.13 -12.13 -13.65
N GLU A 320 -16.74 -12.37 -14.91
CA GLU A 320 -17.04 -13.62 -15.61
C GLU A 320 -16.50 -14.82 -14.81
N ASP A 321 -17.36 -15.81 -14.58
CA ASP A 321 -17.15 -16.99 -13.74
C ASP A 321 -16.93 -16.74 -12.23
N GLU A 322 -17.10 -15.51 -11.76
CA GLU A 322 -17.11 -15.26 -10.33
C GLU A 322 -18.43 -15.76 -9.74
N GLU A 323 -18.34 -16.51 -8.65
CA GLU A 323 -19.52 -16.91 -7.89
C GLU A 323 -20.11 -15.67 -7.20
N LEU A 324 -21.43 -15.49 -7.27
CA LEU A 324 -22.09 -14.32 -6.68
C LEU A 324 -21.76 -14.17 -5.18
N ALA A 325 -21.66 -15.29 -4.46
CA ALA A 325 -21.29 -15.29 -3.05
C ALA A 325 -19.92 -14.63 -2.78
N ASP A 326 -18.93 -14.85 -3.66
CA ASP A 326 -17.61 -14.23 -3.54
C ASP A 326 -17.67 -12.73 -3.84
N ALA A 327 -18.39 -12.35 -4.89
CA ALA A 327 -18.57 -10.95 -5.27
C ALA A 327 -19.29 -10.14 -4.18
N VAL A 328 -20.34 -10.72 -3.58
CA VAL A 328 -21.10 -10.10 -2.48
C VAL A 328 -20.23 -10.00 -1.22
N HIS A 329 -19.44 -11.02 -0.89
CA HIS A 329 -18.53 -10.98 0.26
C HIS A 329 -17.44 -9.91 0.09
N ARG A 330 -16.79 -9.86 -1.08
CA ARG A 330 -15.81 -8.81 -1.44
C ARG A 330 -16.43 -7.42 -1.33
N PHE A 331 -17.64 -7.24 -1.86
CA PHE A 331 -18.38 -5.99 -1.75
C PHE A 331 -18.70 -5.63 -0.29
N ALA A 332 -19.12 -6.61 0.50
CA ALA A 332 -19.45 -6.42 1.91
C ALA A 332 -18.27 -5.99 2.77
N LYS A 333 -17.08 -6.50 2.49
CA LYS A 333 -15.85 -6.08 3.17
C LYS A 333 -15.48 -4.63 2.85
N GLN A 334 -15.65 -4.21 1.60
CA GLN A 334 -15.33 -2.84 1.15
C GLN A 334 -16.31 -1.80 1.68
N THR A 335 -17.57 -2.20 1.91
CA THR A 335 -18.67 -1.27 2.22
C THR A 335 -19.27 -1.45 3.61
N ASN A 336 -18.86 -2.48 4.34
CA ASN A 336 -19.34 -2.86 5.67
C ASN A 336 -20.87 -3.02 5.74
N ILE A 337 -21.48 -3.64 4.72
CA ILE A 337 -22.94 -3.91 4.69
C ILE A 337 -23.35 -5.05 5.63
N THR A 338 -24.58 -4.98 6.14
CA THR A 338 -25.14 -5.97 7.06
C THR A 338 -25.34 -7.34 6.42
N ARG A 339 -25.39 -8.40 7.24
CA ARG A 339 -25.63 -9.77 6.76
C ARG A 339 -26.99 -9.91 6.08
N ASP A 340 -28.01 -9.21 6.56
CA ASP A 340 -29.34 -9.21 5.96
C ASP A 340 -29.33 -8.64 4.53
N LEU A 341 -28.56 -7.57 4.30
CA LEU A 341 -28.40 -7.01 2.97
C LEU A 341 -27.62 -7.97 2.04
N GLN A 342 -26.60 -8.64 2.55
CA GLN A 342 -25.88 -9.67 1.77
C GLN A 342 -26.82 -10.81 1.33
N ILE A 343 -27.66 -11.32 2.24
CA ILE A 343 -28.65 -12.36 1.92
C ILE A 343 -29.65 -11.85 0.88
N SER A 344 -30.12 -10.61 1.02
CA SER A 344 -31.06 -9.98 0.07
C SER A 344 -30.46 -9.85 -1.33
N LEU A 345 -29.16 -9.48 -1.44
CA LEU A 345 -28.45 -9.41 -2.72
C LEU A 345 -28.31 -10.79 -3.37
N LEU A 346 -27.97 -11.82 -2.58
CA LEU A 346 -27.89 -13.20 -3.08
C LEU A 346 -29.24 -13.67 -3.63
N GLN A 347 -30.33 -13.43 -2.90
CA GLN A 347 -31.68 -13.82 -3.31
C GLN A 347 -32.18 -13.05 -4.54
N ALA A 348 -31.85 -11.77 -4.67
CA ALA A 348 -32.30 -10.94 -5.79
C ALA A 348 -31.61 -11.27 -7.11
N LEU A 349 -30.31 -11.61 -7.05
CA LEU A 349 -29.47 -11.80 -8.25
C LEU A 349 -29.34 -13.26 -8.69
N CYS A 350 -29.55 -14.22 -7.78
CA CYS A 350 -29.51 -15.64 -8.17
C CYS A 350 -30.75 -16.06 -8.97
N GLY A 351 -30.51 -16.68 -10.13
CA GLY A 351 -31.55 -17.27 -10.98
C GLY A 351 -32.36 -16.27 -11.84
N THR A 352 -32.13 -14.97 -11.68
CA THR A 352 -32.86 -13.92 -12.43
C THR A 352 -32.16 -13.48 -13.71
N ARG A 353 -30.85 -13.73 -13.85
CA ARG A 353 -30.04 -13.29 -15.00
C ARG A 353 -29.14 -14.40 -15.53
N GLU A 354 -29.07 -14.52 -16.86
CA GLU A 354 -28.07 -15.35 -17.53
C GLU A 354 -26.67 -14.73 -17.33
N GLY A 355 -25.68 -15.57 -16.99
CA GLY A 355 -24.27 -15.16 -16.82
C GLY A 355 -23.78 -14.91 -15.39
N ILE A 356 -24.66 -14.91 -14.39
CA ILE A 356 -24.28 -14.87 -12.96
C ILE A 356 -24.25 -16.30 -12.41
N LEU A 357 -23.11 -16.72 -11.83
CA LEU A 357 -22.98 -18.03 -11.18
C LEU A 357 -23.51 -18.01 -9.74
N CYS A 358 -24.41 -18.95 -9.46
CA CYS A 358 -25.04 -19.15 -8.16
C CYS A 358 -25.15 -20.65 -7.85
N THR A 359 -24.01 -21.27 -7.62
CA THR A 359 -23.85 -22.65 -7.17
C THR A 359 -23.81 -22.81 -5.64
N ARG A 360 -23.51 -21.74 -4.88
CA ARG A 360 -23.40 -21.76 -3.40
C ARG A 360 -23.82 -20.45 -2.74
N GLY A 361 -24.17 -20.53 -1.45
CA GLY A 361 -24.63 -19.39 -0.63
C GLY A 361 -23.58 -18.77 0.30
N GLN A 362 -22.36 -19.30 0.33
CA GLN A 362 -21.25 -18.80 1.16
C GLN A 362 -20.06 -18.54 0.27
N ALA A 363 -19.30 -17.47 0.53
CA ALA A 363 -18.06 -17.16 -0.19
C ALA A 363 -16.97 -18.22 0.06
N LEU A 364 -16.13 -18.52 -0.92
CA LEU A 364 -14.99 -19.42 -0.78
C LEU A 364 -13.78 -18.55 -0.46
N LEU A 365 -13.30 -18.64 0.78
CA LEU A 365 -12.18 -17.82 1.25
C LEU A 365 -10.83 -18.44 0.88
N ARG A 366 -10.74 -19.77 0.88
CA ARG A 366 -9.50 -20.49 0.57
C ARG A 366 -9.80 -21.86 -0.02
N SER A 367 -9.03 -22.26 -1.02
CA SER A 367 -8.99 -23.62 -1.57
C SER A 367 -7.55 -24.07 -1.70
N THR A 368 -7.10 -24.96 -0.83
CA THR A 368 -5.70 -25.43 -0.78
C THR A 368 -5.61 -26.90 -1.17
N PRO A 369 -4.83 -27.29 -2.19
CA PRO A 369 -4.57 -28.69 -2.48
C PRO A 369 -3.70 -29.30 -1.37
N VAL A 370 -4.10 -30.44 -0.84
CA VAL A 370 -3.33 -31.21 0.13
C VAL A 370 -2.80 -32.45 -0.57
N SER A 371 -1.48 -32.65 -0.52
CA SER A 371 -0.81 -33.81 -1.10
C SER A 371 -0.32 -34.77 -0.02
N ASP A 372 -0.14 -36.04 -0.38
CA ASP A 372 0.57 -37.00 0.44
C ASP A 372 2.09 -36.75 0.41
N GLY A 373 2.85 -37.49 1.23
CA GLY A 373 4.32 -37.42 1.26
C GLY A 373 5.01 -37.80 -0.06
N ASN A 374 4.26 -38.30 -1.05
CA ASN A 374 4.75 -38.65 -2.39
C ASN A 374 4.38 -37.60 -3.46
N GLY A 375 3.70 -36.51 -3.06
CA GLY A 375 3.27 -35.42 -3.94
C GLY A 375 1.95 -35.67 -4.69
N GLN A 376 1.25 -36.78 -4.42
CA GLN A 376 -0.07 -37.04 -4.97
C GLN A 376 -1.13 -36.21 -4.23
N ILE A 377 -1.96 -35.46 -4.96
CA ILE A 377 -3.04 -34.66 -4.37
C ILE A 377 -4.10 -35.60 -3.76
N LEU A 378 -4.26 -35.55 -2.44
CA LEU A 378 -5.29 -36.26 -1.68
C LEU A 378 -6.66 -35.61 -1.84
N GLY A 379 -6.70 -34.28 -1.94
CA GLY A 379 -7.93 -33.50 -2.09
C GLY A 379 -7.68 -32.00 -1.94
N TYR A 380 -8.77 -31.24 -1.85
CA TYR A 380 -8.73 -29.79 -1.62
C TYR A 380 -9.43 -29.45 -0.31
N VAL A 381 -8.77 -28.65 0.53
CA VAL A 381 -9.35 -28.05 1.72
C VAL A 381 -10.00 -26.73 1.31
N ASN A 382 -11.33 -26.72 1.26
CA ASN A 382 -12.14 -25.55 0.91
C ASN A 382 -12.71 -24.93 2.19
N ILE A 383 -12.32 -23.70 2.50
CA ILE A 383 -12.79 -22.95 3.66
C ILE A 383 -13.75 -21.87 3.16
N TYR A 384 -15.00 -21.96 3.59
CA TYR A 384 -16.05 -21.02 3.25
C TYR A 384 -16.25 -19.96 4.35
N GLU A 385 -16.89 -18.85 3.98
CA GLU A 385 -17.26 -17.78 4.89
C GLU A 385 -18.04 -18.31 6.11
N GLY A 386 -17.56 -17.94 7.30
CA GLY A 386 -18.17 -18.31 8.58
C GLY A 386 -17.77 -19.69 9.11
N GLN A 387 -16.94 -20.45 8.38
CA GLN A 387 -16.38 -21.70 8.89
C GLN A 387 -15.10 -21.45 9.68
N GLU A 388 -14.91 -22.21 10.76
CA GLU A 388 -13.63 -22.25 11.46
C GLU A 388 -12.66 -23.18 10.70
N PRO A 389 -11.47 -22.69 10.28
CA PRO A 389 -10.47 -23.51 9.58
C PRO A 389 -10.09 -24.79 10.32
N ALA A 390 -10.02 -24.77 11.67
CA ALA A 390 -9.74 -25.95 12.46
C ALA A 390 -10.77 -27.07 12.27
N ASP A 391 -12.07 -26.75 12.20
CA ASP A 391 -13.10 -27.78 12.00
C ASP A 391 -12.99 -28.42 10.61
N VAL A 392 -12.76 -27.59 9.58
CA VAL A 392 -12.61 -28.05 8.18
C VAL A 392 -11.37 -28.93 8.02
N VAL A 393 -10.24 -28.51 8.59
CA VAL A 393 -8.98 -29.28 8.54
C VAL A 393 -9.11 -30.61 9.27
N TYR A 394 -9.77 -30.63 10.43
CA TYR A 394 -9.96 -31.89 11.17
C TYR A 394 -10.90 -32.84 10.44
N GLN A 395 -12.01 -32.33 9.87
CA GLN A 395 -12.89 -33.14 9.05
C GLN A 395 -12.17 -33.73 7.83
N PHE A 396 -11.33 -32.93 7.17
CA PHE A 396 -10.48 -33.39 6.06
C PHE A 396 -9.47 -34.44 6.54
N ALA A 397 -8.82 -34.21 7.68
CA ALA A 397 -7.84 -35.12 8.25
C ALA A 397 -8.46 -36.48 8.63
N GLU A 398 -9.66 -36.50 9.19
CA GLU A 398 -10.39 -37.75 9.46
C GLU A 398 -10.77 -38.48 8.17
N GLN A 399 -11.27 -37.75 7.17
CA GLN A 399 -11.67 -38.33 5.88
C GLN A 399 -10.48 -38.98 5.14
N HIS A 400 -9.28 -38.41 5.28
CA HIS A 400 -8.07 -38.85 4.58
C HIS A 400 -7.05 -39.57 5.50
N ASN A 401 -7.40 -39.86 6.75
CA ASN A 401 -6.54 -40.48 7.77
C ASN A 401 -5.16 -39.80 7.92
N LEU A 402 -5.12 -38.46 7.97
CA LEU A 402 -3.89 -37.71 8.19
C LEU A 402 -3.37 -37.91 9.62
N ALA A 403 -2.05 -38.02 9.77
CA ALA A 403 -1.43 -38.09 11.09
C ALA A 403 -1.64 -36.77 11.87
N PRO A 404 -1.72 -36.81 13.21
CA PRO A 404 -1.93 -35.60 14.03
C PRO A 404 -0.93 -34.47 13.74
N GLY A 405 0.36 -34.80 13.54
CA GLY A 405 1.38 -33.81 13.21
C GLY A 405 1.19 -33.15 11.85
N ASP A 406 0.78 -33.91 10.82
CA ASP A 406 0.54 -33.37 9.47
C ASP A 406 -0.72 -32.49 9.45
N ARG A 407 -1.73 -32.88 10.22
CA ARG A 407 -2.95 -32.06 10.43
C ARG A 407 -2.61 -30.72 11.07
N ASP A 408 -1.81 -30.73 12.13
CA ASP A 408 -1.45 -29.50 12.85
C ASP A 408 -0.59 -28.58 11.96
N MET A 409 0.34 -29.15 11.18
CA MET A 409 1.10 -28.41 10.16
C MET A 409 0.20 -27.82 9.06
N LEU A 410 -0.80 -28.58 8.60
CA LEU A 410 -1.75 -28.10 7.60
C LEU A 410 -2.57 -26.92 8.14
N LEU A 411 -3.10 -27.03 9.36
CA LEU A 411 -3.83 -25.94 10.01
C LEU A 411 -2.95 -24.70 10.17
N ASP A 412 -1.71 -24.87 10.66
CA ASP A 412 -0.78 -23.76 10.82
C ASP A 412 -0.42 -23.10 9.50
N SER A 413 -0.22 -23.87 8.43
CA SER A 413 0.07 -23.32 7.09
C SER A 413 -1.08 -22.49 6.51
N LEU A 414 -2.33 -22.87 6.81
CA LEU A 414 -3.53 -22.16 6.35
C LEU A 414 -3.75 -20.87 7.15
N CYS A 415 -3.50 -20.94 8.45
CA CYS A 415 -3.77 -19.84 9.38
C CYS A 415 -2.63 -18.83 9.48
N ASN A 416 -1.38 -19.27 9.26
CA ASN A 416 -0.18 -18.44 9.24
C ASN A 416 0.57 -18.69 7.91
N PRO A 417 0.03 -18.27 6.76
CA PRO A 417 0.70 -18.48 5.49
C PRO A 417 2.08 -17.79 5.51
N PRO A 418 3.15 -18.44 5.01
CA PRO A 418 4.47 -17.82 4.94
C PRO A 418 4.37 -16.53 4.12
N LYS A 419 5.02 -15.46 4.60
CA LYS A 419 5.09 -14.19 3.87
C LYS A 419 5.64 -14.46 2.46
N PRO A 420 5.00 -13.95 1.39
CA PRO A 420 5.52 -14.13 0.05
C PRO A 420 6.95 -13.59 -0.04
N GLU A 421 7.82 -14.29 -0.77
CA GLU A 421 9.19 -13.83 -1.03
C GLU A 421 9.16 -12.46 -1.73
N PRO A 422 10.01 -11.51 -1.32
CA PRO A 422 10.05 -10.19 -1.94
C PRO A 422 10.40 -10.32 -3.42
N GLY A 423 9.45 -9.97 -4.30
CA GLY A 423 9.63 -9.99 -5.76
C GLY A 423 8.67 -10.87 -6.55
N LYS A 424 7.76 -11.62 -5.90
CA LYS A 424 6.58 -12.19 -6.57
C LYS A 424 5.38 -11.28 -6.34
N GLU A 425 4.97 -10.55 -7.38
CA GLU A 425 3.65 -9.95 -7.46
C GLU A 425 2.62 -11.09 -7.49
N VAL A 426 2.17 -11.51 -6.31
CA VAL A 426 0.91 -12.21 -6.17
C VAL A 426 -0.12 -11.10 -6.07
N ASP A 427 -1.18 -11.14 -6.89
CA ASP A 427 -2.30 -10.20 -6.80
C ASP A 427 -2.69 -10.06 -5.31
N GLU A 428 -2.46 -8.88 -4.73
CA GLU A 428 -2.68 -8.60 -3.30
C GLU A 428 -4.15 -8.85 -2.88
N ASP A 429 -5.04 -8.96 -3.86
CA ASP A 429 -6.47 -9.26 -3.71
C ASP A 429 -6.81 -10.76 -3.53
N GLU A 430 -5.90 -11.73 -3.78
CA GLU A 430 -6.26 -13.17 -3.82
C GLU A 430 -5.95 -14.00 -2.56
N ILE A 431 -5.23 -13.48 -1.57
CA ILE A 431 -4.90 -14.22 -0.33
C ILE A 431 -5.50 -13.50 0.87
N GLU A 432 -6.81 -13.66 1.06
CA GLU A 432 -7.47 -13.17 2.26
C GLU A 432 -6.93 -13.91 3.51
N PRO A 433 -6.51 -13.18 4.57
CA PRO A 433 -6.11 -13.81 5.82
C PRO A 433 -7.32 -14.51 6.43
N LEU A 434 -7.19 -15.83 6.61
CA LEU A 434 -8.20 -16.62 7.30
C LEU A 434 -8.24 -16.22 8.76
N THR A 435 -9.44 -15.97 9.29
CA THR A 435 -9.61 -15.80 10.73
C THR A 435 -9.61 -17.17 11.37
N CYS A 436 -8.47 -17.57 11.92
CA CYS A 436 -8.35 -18.81 12.68
C CYS A 436 -8.48 -18.52 14.17
N SER A 437 -9.61 -18.89 14.74
CA SER A 437 -9.88 -18.67 16.16
C SER A 437 -9.48 -19.87 17.04
N ARG A 438 -9.35 -21.06 16.45
CA ARG A 438 -9.09 -22.32 17.16
C ARG A 438 -7.97 -23.15 16.52
N TYR A 439 -7.40 -24.06 17.30
CA TYR A 439 -6.38 -25.03 16.85
C TYR A 439 -6.92 -26.47 16.73
N ALA A 440 -8.16 -26.66 17.19
CA ALA A 440 -8.81 -27.95 17.29
C ALA A 440 -10.33 -27.78 17.24
N PRO A 441 -11.09 -28.80 16.84
CA PRO A 441 -12.54 -28.77 16.78
C PRO A 441 -13.13 -28.81 18.19
N VAL A 442 -14.35 -28.30 18.34
CA VAL A 442 -15.09 -28.36 19.62
C VAL A 442 -15.58 -29.78 19.85
N VAL A 443 -15.23 -30.37 21.00
CA VAL A 443 -15.71 -31.69 21.44
C VAL A 443 -16.82 -31.59 22.48
N PHE A 444 -16.88 -30.48 23.23
CA PHE A 444 -17.91 -30.25 24.23
C PHE A 444 -18.28 -28.77 24.30
N ARG A 445 -19.57 -28.48 24.48
CA ARG A 445 -20.09 -27.12 24.63
C ARG A 445 -21.14 -27.06 25.73
N VAL A 446 -21.09 -26.02 26.55
CA VAL A 446 -22.08 -25.78 27.60
C VAL A 446 -22.34 -24.29 27.78
N PRO A 447 -23.60 -23.83 27.85
CA PRO A 447 -23.89 -22.44 28.21
C PRO A 447 -23.53 -22.21 29.68
N VAL A 448 -22.81 -21.13 29.95
CA VAL A 448 -22.41 -20.70 31.30
C VAL A 448 -23.13 -19.40 31.64
N ALA A 449 -23.72 -19.34 32.83
CA ALA A 449 -24.33 -18.14 33.39
C ALA A 449 -23.54 -17.67 34.62
N ALA A 450 -23.51 -16.36 34.84
CA ALA A 450 -22.94 -15.75 36.03
C ALA A 450 -23.83 -16.06 37.24
N GLN A 451 -23.27 -15.88 38.44
CA GLN A 451 -23.98 -16.10 39.71
C GLN A 451 -25.25 -15.23 39.84
N ASN A 452 -25.30 -14.08 39.16
CA ASN A 452 -26.45 -13.18 39.10
C ASN A 452 -27.55 -13.60 38.10
N GLY A 453 -27.37 -14.75 37.42
CA GLY A 453 -28.31 -15.29 36.42
C GLY A 453 -28.14 -14.73 35.00
N SER A 454 -27.20 -13.81 34.76
CA SER A 454 -26.90 -13.34 33.39
C SER A 454 -26.15 -14.41 32.59
N GLN A 455 -26.50 -14.59 31.31
CA GLN A 455 -25.74 -15.50 30.42
C GLN A 455 -24.37 -14.89 30.13
N LEU A 456 -23.30 -15.58 30.51
CA LEU A 456 -21.92 -15.18 30.20
C LEU A 456 -21.56 -15.57 28.77
N GLY A 457 -21.99 -16.75 28.32
CA GLY A 457 -21.73 -17.24 26.97
C GLY A 457 -21.75 -18.77 26.91
N VAL A 458 -21.17 -19.32 25.84
CA VAL A 458 -20.97 -20.76 25.69
C VAL A 458 -19.50 -21.07 25.93
N LEU A 459 -19.23 -21.98 26.85
CA LEU A 459 -17.90 -22.56 27.05
C LEU A 459 -17.70 -23.69 26.04
N GLU A 460 -16.60 -23.63 25.31
CA GLU A 460 -16.21 -24.62 24.31
C GLU A 460 -14.90 -25.30 24.73
N VAL A 461 -14.93 -26.62 24.83
CA VAL A 461 -13.76 -27.47 25.06
C VAL A 461 -13.33 -28.06 23.72
N LEU A 462 -12.06 -27.89 23.38
CA LEU A 462 -11.49 -28.35 22.11
C LEU A 462 -10.99 -29.80 22.20
N ALA A 463 -10.81 -30.46 21.06
CA ALA A 463 -10.23 -31.81 21.02
C ALA A 463 -8.82 -31.81 21.62
N ASN A 464 -8.52 -32.80 22.46
CA ASN A 464 -7.27 -32.93 23.24
C ASN A 464 -7.01 -31.79 24.24
N GLU A 465 -7.99 -30.93 24.49
CA GLU A 465 -7.94 -29.93 25.55
C GLU A 465 -8.61 -30.45 26.82
N GLU A 466 -8.01 -30.18 27.97
CA GLU A 466 -8.62 -30.50 29.26
C GLU A 466 -9.67 -29.44 29.63
N PRO A 467 -10.82 -29.81 30.25
CA PRO A 467 -11.83 -28.84 30.66
C PRO A 467 -11.30 -27.66 31.48
N ALA A 468 -10.26 -27.86 32.30
CA ALA A 468 -9.60 -26.80 33.05
C ALA A 468 -9.01 -25.70 32.16
N ASP A 469 -8.43 -26.06 31.00
CA ASP A 469 -7.82 -25.12 30.05
C ASP A 469 -8.90 -24.29 29.33
N ALA A 470 -10.00 -24.95 28.94
CA ALA A 470 -11.17 -24.30 28.35
C ALA A 470 -11.83 -23.31 29.33
N VAL A 471 -11.95 -23.68 30.60
CA VAL A 471 -12.46 -22.81 31.66
C VAL A 471 -11.51 -21.66 31.95
N ALA A 472 -10.20 -21.86 31.94
CA ALA A 472 -9.23 -20.78 32.10
C ALA A 472 -9.36 -19.74 30.97
N ARG A 473 -9.45 -20.19 29.71
CA ARG A 473 -9.70 -19.32 28.55
C ARG A 473 -11.03 -18.57 28.67
N PHE A 474 -12.12 -19.28 28.96
CA PHE A 474 -13.45 -18.69 29.09
C PHE A 474 -13.51 -17.70 30.26
N GLY A 475 -12.98 -18.10 31.42
CA GLY A 475 -13.00 -17.30 32.64
C GLY A 475 -12.19 -16.02 32.51
N ASN A 476 -11.02 -16.04 31.84
CA ASN A 476 -10.26 -14.81 31.58
C ASN A 476 -10.98 -13.85 30.63
N LYS A 477 -11.66 -14.38 29.59
CA LYS A 477 -12.48 -13.56 28.69
C LYS A 477 -13.63 -12.85 29.42
N HIS A 478 -14.15 -13.46 30.47
CA HIS A 478 -15.29 -12.96 31.25
C HIS A 478 -14.90 -12.41 32.64
N GLU A 479 -13.61 -12.20 32.89
CA GLU A 479 -13.06 -11.66 34.15
C GLU A 479 -13.51 -12.43 35.41
N LEU A 480 -13.68 -13.75 35.30
CA LEU A 480 -14.14 -14.61 36.39
C LEU A 480 -13.05 -14.81 37.45
N GLY A 481 -13.48 -14.83 38.72
CA GLY A 481 -12.60 -15.09 39.85
C GLY A 481 -12.12 -16.55 39.90
N THR A 482 -11.04 -16.81 40.65
CA THR A 482 -10.46 -18.16 40.79
C THR A 482 -11.45 -19.20 41.29
N GLU A 483 -12.29 -18.84 42.26
CA GLU A 483 -13.30 -19.74 42.82
C GLU A 483 -14.45 -20.02 41.85
N GLU A 484 -14.85 -19.02 41.04
CA GLU A 484 -15.86 -19.21 40.00
C GLU A 484 -15.36 -20.18 38.92
N LYS A 485 -14.11 -20.00 38.48
CA LYS A 485 -13.46 -20.91 37.53
C LYS A 485 -13.41 -22.35 38.07
N LYS A 486 -12.96 -22.56 39.31
CA LYS A 486 -12.93 -23.90 39.93
C LYS A 486 -14.31 -24.57 39.93
N ASN A 487 -15.36 -23.83 40.28
CA ASN A 487 -16.73 -24.34 40.26
C ASN A 487 -17.18 -24.75 38.85
N ILE A 488 -16.82 -23.96 37.83
CA ILE A 488 -17.11 -24.29 36.43
C ILE A 488 -16.32 -25.53 36.00
N VAL A 489 -15.03 -25.65 36.34
CA VAL A 489 -14.22 -26.85 36.03
C VAL A 489 -14.91 -28.09 36.58
N ALA A 490 -15.26 -28.11 37.86
CA ALA A 490 -15.94 -29.25 38.49
C ALA A 490 -17.25 -29.62 37.77
N GLY A 491 -18.06 -28.62 37.40
CA GLY A 491 -19.30 -28.83 36.66
C GLY A 491 -19.10 -29.38 35.25
N VAL A 492 -18.13 -28.84 34.50
CA VAL A 492 -17.82 -29.30 33.13
C VAL A 492 -17.23 -30.71 33.16
N CYS A 493 -16.34 -31.02 34.10
CA CYS A 493 -15.76 -32.35 34.26
C CYS A 493 -16.84 -33.40 34.53
N GLN A 494 -17.81 -33.10 35.39
CA GLN A 494 -18.92 -34.00 35.66
C GLN A 494 -19.87 -34.18 34.46
N ALA A 495 -20.13 -33.11 33.70
CA ALA A 495 -21.11 -33.11 32.61
C ALA A 495 -20.56 -33.63 31.28
N SER A 496 -19.27 -33.45 31.01
CA SER A 496 -18.65 -33.78 29.72
C SER A 496 -18.20 -35.23 29.60
N GLY A 497 -17.88 -35.90 30.72
CA GLY A 497 -17.25 -37.21 30.72
C GLY A 497 -15.81 -37.21 30.16
N LEU A 498 -15.21 -36.02 29.97
CA LEU A 498 -13.82 -35.86 29.56
C LEU A 498 -12.88 -36.07 30.75
N GLU A 499 -11.64 -36.47 30.47
CA GLU A 499 -10.62 -36.62 31.51
C GLU A 499 -10.30 -35.26 32.14
N CYS A 500 -10.45 -35.18 33.46
CA CYS A 500 -10.08 -34.03 34.26
C CYS A 500 -9.08 -34.46 35.34
N THR A 501 -7.88 -33.94 35.22
CA THR A 501 -6.72 -34.20 36.07
C THR A 501 -6.30 -32.97 36.87
N ARG A 502 -6.67 -31.76 36.43
CA ARG A 502 -6.24 -30.48 37.01
C ARG A 502 -7.42 -29.56 37.34
N ASP A 503 -7.24 -28.76 38.39
CA ASP A 503 -8.15 -27.67 38.77
C ASP A 503 -7.76 -26.31 38.15
N ILE A 504 -6.51 -26.21 37.65
CA ILE A 504 -5.95 -24.99 37.06
C ILE A 504 -5.60 -25.28 35.60
N GLY A 505 -6.17 -24.47 34.70
CA GLY A 505 -5.92 -24.56 33.26
C GLY A 505 -4.56 -24.02 32.85
N ILE A 506 -4.02 -24.56 31.75
CA ILE A 506 -2.89 -24.05 30.99
C ILE A 506 -3.47 -23.12 29.92
N LEU A 507 -3.16 -21.83 30.01
CA LEU A 507 -3.57 -20.85 29.01
C LEU A 507 -2.77 -21.02 27.73
N TYR A 508 -1.48 -21.29 27.89
CA TYR A 508 -0.53 -21.36 26.79
C TYR A 508 0.60 -22.33 27.11
N GLU A 509 1.07 -23.09 26.13
CA GLU A 509 2.28 -23.91 26.23
C GLU A 509 3.24 -23.42 25.17
N ALA A 510 4.30 -22.74 25.59
CA ALA A 510 5.33 -22.26 24.67
C ALA A 510 6.34 -23.37 24.37
N VAL A 511 6.83 -23.42 23.14
CA VAL A 511 7.95 -24.30 22.78
C VAL A 511 9.20 -23.43 22.64
N TYR A 512 10.14 -23.59 23.56
CA TYR A 512 11.44 -22.92 23.49
C TYR A 512 12.46 -23.83 22.83
N THR A 513 13.18 -23.33 21.82
CA THR A 513 14.28 -24.05 21.18
C THR A 513 15.60 -23.54 21.74
N LEU A 514 16.31 -24.41 22.45
CA LEU A 514 17.63 -24.12 23.00
C LEU A 514 18.68 -24.00 21.87
N PRO A 515 19.84 -23.35 22.11
CA PRO A 515 20.89 -23.20 21.10
C PRO A 515 21.45 -24.51 20.53
N ASP A 516 21.27 -25.62 21.24
CA ASP A 516 21.65 -26.97 20.83
C ASP A 516 20.59 -27.65 19.93
N GLY A 517 19.46 -26.99 19.67
CA GLY A 517 18.33 -27.50 18.88
C GLY A 517 17.29 -28.27 19.69
N THR A 518 17.52 -28.48 20.99
CA THR A 518 16.57 -29.17 21.88
C THR A 518 15.32 -28.31 22.06
N ARG A 519 14.13 -28.92 21.91
CA ARG A 519 12.83 -28.26 22.10
C ARG A 519 12.24 -28.64 23.44
N GLU A 520 12.01 -27.64 24.29
CA GLU A 520 11.34 -27.80 25.59
C GLU A 520 9.98 -27.12 25.59
N ARG A 521 9.02 -27.69 26.31
CA ARG A 521 7.68 -27.13 26.51
C ARG A 521 7.61 -26.42 27.84
N LEU A 522 7.07 -25.19 27.84
CA LEU A 522 6.88 -24.36 29.02
C LEU A 522 5.39 -24.01 29.17
N PRO A 523 4.67 -24.64 30.11
CA PRO A 523 3.27 -24.34 30.36
C PRO A 523 3.11 -23.04 31.18
N PHE A 524 2.14 -22.23 30.78
CA PHE A 524 1.70 -21.01 31.46
C PHE A 524 0.32 -21.25 32.06
N TYR A 525 0.26 -21.36 33.38
CA TYR A 525 -0.98 -21.64 34.09
C TYR A 525 -1.82 -20.39 34.32
N ASP A 526 -3.12 -20.58 34.43
CA ASP A 526 -4.05 -19.51 34.77
C ASP A 526 -3.71 -18.86 36.11
N GLY A 527 -3.75 -17.52 36.13
CA GLY A 527 -3.36 -16.70 37.28
C GLY A 527 -1.86 -16.44 37.44
N GLN A 528 -0.98 -17.07 36.67
CA GLN A 528 0.45 -16.71 36.62
C GLN A 528 0.70 -15.57 35.66
N ASP A 529 1.65 -14.68 35.98
CA ASP A 529 2.15 -13.69 35.04
C ASP A 529 3.25 -14.31 34.17
N SER A 530 3.12 -14.19 32.85
CA SER A 530 4.06 -14.79 31.90
C SER A 530 5.50 -14.35 32.11
N THR A 531 5.70 -13.11 32.57
CA THR A 531 7.03 -12.55 32.80
C THR A 531 7.75 -13.26 33.95
N ASP A 532 7.03 -13.62 35.01
CA ASP A 532 7.61 -14.33 36.15
C ASP A 532 7.96 -15.78 35.76
N VAL A 533 7.10 -16.45 34.99
CA VAL A 533 7.34 -17.82 34.51
C VAL A 533 8.59 -17.87 33.62
N ILE A 534 8.72 -16.92 32.70
CA ILE A 534 9.89 -16.81 31.81
C ILE A 534 11.15 -16.42 32.58
N TYR A 535 11.04 -15.61 33.63
CA TYR A 535 12.16 -15.28 34.50
C TYR A 535 12.72 -16.51 35.20
N GLU A 536 11.87 -17.27 35.89
CA GLU A 536 12.29 -18.49 36.61
C GLU A 536 12.84 -19.55 35.65
N TYR A 537 12.18 -19.76 34.49
CA TYR A 537 12.70 -20.64 33.44
C TYR A 537 14.06 -20.16 32.92
N GLY A 538 14.20 -18.86 32.69
CA GLY A 538 15.43 -18.23 32.25
C GLY A 538 16.58 -18.40 33.24
N LEU A 539 16.33 -18.31 34.55
CA LEU A 539 17.33 -18.60 35.58
C LEU A 539 17.76 -20.07 35.55
N MET A 540 16.80 -20.99 35.43
CA MET A 540 17.10 -22.44 35.35
C MET A 540 17.90 -22.84 34.10
N ARG A 541 17.77 -22.08 33.01
CA ARG A 541 18.45 -22.34 31.73
C ARG A 541 19.58 -21.34 31.44
N ASN A 542 19.93 -20.48 32.41
CA ASN A 542 20.95 -19.45 32.29
C ASN A 542 20.78 -18.55 31.05
N LEU A 543 19.53 -18.18 30.74
CA LEU A 543 19.20 -17.30 29.63
C LEU A 543 19.59 -15.85 29.94
N THR A 544 20.17 -15.17 28.95
CA THR A 544 20.46 -13.74 29.03
C THR A 544 19.18 -12.91 29.11
N LEU A 545 19.27 -11.67 29.61
CA LEU A 545 18.14 -10.73 29.65
C LEU A 545 17.48 -10.57 28.27
N ARG A 546 18.28 -10.45 27.20
CA ARG A 546 17.77 -10.29 25.83
C ARG A 546 17.02 -11.53 25.35
N GLN A 547 17.51 -12.73 25.66
CA GLN A 547 16.80 -13.98 25.33
C GLN A 547 15.46 -14.07 26.08
N ARG A 548 15.42 -13.70 27.37
CA ARG A 548 14.18 -13.65 28.15
C ARG A 548 13.17 -12.66 27.57
N GLN A 549 13.62 -11.44 27.23
CA GLN A 549 12.77 -10.41 26.65
C GLN A 549 12.21 -10.83 25.29
N LYS A 550 13.04 -11.36 24.40
CA LYS A 550 12.59 -11.86 23.10
C LYS A 550 11.56 -12.98 23.26
N PHE A 551 11.83 -13.93 24.17
CA PHE A 551 10.89 -15.01 24.44
C PHE A 551 9.56 -14.48 25.01
N LEU A 552 9.61 -13.51 25.92
CA LEU A 552 8.39 -12.87 26.44
C LEU A 552 7.59 -12.16 25.34
N ILE A 553 8.25 -11.43 24.44
CA ILE A 553 7.60 -10.77 23.30
C ILE A 553 6.91 -11.80 22.39
N GLU A 554 7.57 -12.92 22.09
CA GLU A 554 7.00 -14.00 21.28
C GLU A 554 5.77 -14.61 21.97
N VAL A 555 5.87 -14.91 23.26
CA VAL A 555 4.78 -15.49 24.06
C VAL A 555 3.58 -14.54 24.18
N CYS A 556 3.82 -13.25 24.43
CA CYS A 556 2.76 -12.28 24.69
C CYS A 556 2.09 -11.75 23.41
N ASN A 557 2.76 -11.85 22.26
CA ASN A 557 2.19 -11.47 20.97
C ASN A 557 1.63 -12.65 20.17
N GLU A 558 1.56 -13.86 20.74
CA GLU A 558 0.93 -15.01 20.10
C GLU A 558 -0.57 -14.73 19.84
N PRO A 559 -1.00 -14.58 18.57
CA PRO A 559 -2.32 -14.05 18.25
C PRO A 559 -3.48 -14.93 18.70
N ARG A 560 -3.27 -16.25 18.79
CA ARG A 560 -4.34 -17.21 19.10
C ARG A 560 -4.46 -17.54 20.60
N ARG A 561 -3.46 -17.18 21.41
CA ARG A 561 -3.45 -17.36 22.87
C ARG A 561 -2.69 -16.22 23.52
N ARG A 562 -3.40 -15.33 24.22
CA ARG A 562 -2.77 -14.30 25.05
C ARG A 562 -2.69 -14.81 26.49
N PRO A 563 -1.54 -15.35 26.93
CA PRO A 563 -1.34 -15.58 28.34
C PRO A 563 -1.31 -14.24 29.09
N ASN A 564 -1.34 -14.30 30.41
CA ASN A 564 -1.46 -13.10 31.23
C ASN A 564 -0.12 -12.33 31.26
N CYS A 565 0.02 -11.38 30.35
CA CYS A 565 1.20 -10.52 30.22
C CYS A 565 0.91 -9.11 30.74
N THR A 566 0.84 -8.97 32.08
CA THR A 566 0.43 -7.68 32.68
C THR A 566 1.57 -6.67 32.75
N ARG A 567 2.81 -7.15 32.75
CA ARG A 567 4.03 -6.35 32.93
C ARG A 567 5.20 -6.93 32.16
N ALA A 568 6.20 -6.10 31.86
CA ALA A 568 7.44 -6.55 31.24
C ALA A 568 8.55 -6.89 32.24
N GLU A 569 8.51 -6.32 33.44
CA GLU A 569 9.50 -6.57 34.49
C GLU A 569 9.05 -7.69 35.44
N PRO A 570 9.85 -8.76 35.63
CA PRO A 570 9.47 -9.84 36.53
C PRO A 570 9.47 -9.40 37.99
N MET A 571 8.57 -9.99 38.77
CA MET A 571 8.52 -9.78 40.20
C MET A 571 9.50 -10.71 40.91
N LEU A 572 10.48 -10.09 41.55
CA LEU A 572 11.52 -10.80 42.28
C LEU A 572 11.02 -11.19 43.67
N LEU A 573 10.26 -10.31 44.32
CA LEU A 573 9.80 -10.51 45.69
C LEU A 573 8.42 -9.87 45.90
N SER A 574 7.53 -10.58 46.60
CA SER A 574 6.24 -10.08 47.05
C SER A 574 6.01 -10.46 48.50
N ILE A 575 5.89 -9.46 49.38
CA ILE A 575 5.70 -9.66 50.82
C ILE A 575 4.36 -9.02 51.22
N PRO A 576 3.37 -9.80 51.69
CA PRO A 576 2.15 -9.25 52.22
C PRO A 576 2.41 -8.63 53.60
N VAL A 577 2.08 -7.34 53.76
CA VAL A 577 2.22 -6.60 55.01
C VAL A 577 0.84 -6.45 55.66
N TRP A 578 0.76 -6.83 56.92
CA TRP A 578 -0.48 -6.85 57.71
C TRP A 578 -0.39 -5.84 58.84
N GLU A 579 -1.46 -5.08 59.07
CA GLU A 579 -1.60 -4.19 60.24
C GLU A 579 -2.01 -4.99 61.48
N SER A 580 -2.89 -5.97 61.27
CA SER A 580 -3.42 -6.86 62.30
C SER A 580 -3.70 -8.25 61.71
N ALA A 581 -4.07 -9.22 62.56
CA ALA A 581 -4.36 -10.59 62.12
C ALA A 581 -5.46 -10.71 61.03
N SER A 582 -6.32 -9.70 60.89
CA SER A 582 -7.42 -9.68 59.92
C SER A 582 -7.28 -8.59 58.84
N THR A 583 -6.38 -7.62 59.01
CA THR A 583 -6.32 -6.44 58.14
C THR A 583 -4.98 -6.37 57.39
N LYS A 584 -5.04 -6.63 56.08
CA LYS A 584 -3.89 -6.50 55.17
C LYS A 584 -3.72 -5.03 54.77
N LEU A 585 -2.52 -4.48 54.96
CA LEU A 585 -2.16 -3.12 54.52
C LEU A 585 -1.92 -3.06 53.01
N GLY A 586 -1.18 -4.05 52.50
CA GLY A 586 -0.80 -4.14 51.10
C GLY A 586 0.30 -5.16 50.87
N ASP A 587 0.83 -5.19 49.65
CA ASP A 587 1.98 -6.01 49.29
C ASP A 587 3.16 -5.11 48.95
N VAL A 588 4.33 -5.39 49.54
CA VAL A 588 5.61 -4.86 49.05
C VAL A 588 6.03 -5.72 47.86
N ARG A 589 6.02 -5.15 46.65
CA ARG A 589 6.35 -5.85 45.39
C ARG A 589 7.59 -5.22 44.78
N ILE A 590 8.62 -6.01 44.56
CA ILE A 590 9.89 -5.55 43.99
C ILE A 590 10.07 -6.19 42.62
N LEU A 591 10.20 -5.36 41.60
CA LEU A 591 10.42 -5.77 40.22
C LEU A 591 11.92 -5.74 39.86
N GLU A 592 12.30 -6.49 38.83
CA GLU A 592 13.67 -6.53 38.33
C GLU A 592 14.16 -5.14 37.90
N GLY A 593 15.24 -4.66 38.52
CA GLY A 593 15.85 -3.35 38.24
C GLY A 593 15.44 -2.23 39.20
N GLN A 594 14.50 -2.47 40.11
CA GLN A 594 14.18 -1.51 41.19
C GLN A 594 15.17 -1.66 42.36
N GLU A 595 15.49 -0.54 43.01
CA GLU A 595 16.22 -0.57 44.28
C GLU A 595 15.26 -0.96 45.41
N PRO A 596 15.47 -2.08 46.12
CA PRO A 596 14.51 -2.57 47.11
C PRO A 596 14.23 -1.57 48.24
N VAL A 597 15.25 -0.84 48.68
CA VAL A 597 15.14 0.14 49.77
C VAL A 597 14.23 1.32 49.40
N ASP A 598 14.18 1.72 48.13
CA ASP A 598 13.24 2.75 47.67
C ASP A 598 11.81 2.26 47.65
N VAL A 599 11.60 1.03 47.21
CA VAL A 599 10.26 0.41 47.16
C VAL A 599 9.69 0.28 48.57
N VAL A 600 10.51 -0.16 49.53
CA VAL A 600 10.12 -0.21 50.95
C VAL A 600 9.81 1.18 51.49
N TYR A 601 10.66 2.18 51.19
CA TYR A 601 10.40 3.56 51.58
C TYR A 601 9.08 4.10 51.00
N ALA A 602 8.82 3.89 49.71
CA ALA A 602 7.60 4.31 49.04
C ALA A 602 6.36 3.64 49.65
N PHE A 603 6.44 2.35 49.99
CA PHE A 603 5.39 1.64 50.71
C PHE A 603 5.13 2.26 52.08
N MET A 604 6.19 2.51 52.85
CA MET A 604 6.08 3.14 54.17
C MET A 604 5.51 4.57 54.11
N GLU A 605 5.87 5.34 53.08
CA GLU A 605 5.35 6.69 52.85
C GLU A 605 3.87 6.69 52.48
N LYS A 606 3.44 5.74 51.65
CA LYS A 606 2.03 5.58 51.27
C LYS A 606 1.13 5.22 52.46
N HIS A 607 1.65 4.47 53.43
CA HIS A 607 0.90 3.97 54.59
C HIS A 607 1.25 4.68 55.92
N ASP A 608 2.04 5.76 55.88
CA ASP A 608 2.50 6.55 57.04
C ASP A 608 3.13 5.73 58.19
N LEU A 609 3.94 4.72 57.85
CA LEU A 609 4.48 3.73 58.80
C LEU A 609 5.80 4.14 59.51
N PHE A 610 6.30 5.36 59.31
CA PHE A 610 7.63 5.77 59.81
C PHE A 610 7.75 5.86 61.35
N GLN A 611 6.63 6.01 62.06
CA GLN A 611 6.60 6.05 63.53
C GLN A 611 6.36 4.67 64.16
N THR A 612 6.23 3.61 63.36
CA THR A 612 6.02 2.22 63.83
C THR A 612 7.35 1.48 63.94
N ALA A 613 8.21 1.84 64.90
CA ALA A 613 9.40 1.04 65.23
C ALA A 613 8.94 -0.19 66.03
N PRO A 614 8.85 -1.39 65.40
CA PRO A 614 9.96 -2.00 64.65
C PRO A 614 9.65 -2.41 63.19
N LEU A 615 8.49 -2.05 62.63
CA LEU A 615 8.07 -2.49 61.29
C LEU A 615 9.00 -1.95 60.17
N ASN A 616 9.54 -0.74 60.35
CA ASN A 616 10.44 -0.10 59.40
C ASN A 616 11.76 -0.85 59.20
N THR A 617 12.47 -1.17 60.29
CA THR A 617 13.75 -1.86 60.26
C THR A 617 13.57 -3.31 59.84
N THR A 618 12.52 -3.97 60.36
CA THR A 618 12.23 -5.36 60.03
C THR A 618 11.86 -5.55 58.56
N LEU A 619 11.06 -4.69 57.95
CA LEU A 619 10.73 -4.80 56.52
C LEU A 619 11.97 -4.62 55.63
N LEU A 620 12.82 -3.64 55.93
CA LEU A 620 14.07 -3.43 55.21
C LEU A 620 15.02 -4.64 55.36
N GLU A 621 15.16 -5.17 56.58
CA GLU A 621 15.98 -6.35 56.84
C GLU A 621 15.45 -7.61 56.13
N ILE A 622 14.13 -7.85 56.16
CA ILE A 622 13.51 -9.00 55.47
C ILE A 622 13.75 -8.90 53.96
N VAL A 623 13.59 -7.71 53.38
CA VAL A 623 13.79 -7.48 51.95
C VAL A 623 15.26 -7.63 51.57
N CYS A 624 16.18 -6.94 52.26
CA CYS A 624 17.60 -6.94 51.89
C CYS A 624 18.36 -8.21 52.28
N ASN A 625 17.85 -9.03 53.20
CA ASN A 625 18.42 -10.37 53.48
C ASN A 625 17.87 -11.46 52.55
N SER A 626 16.91 -11.15 51.68
CA SER A 626 16.40 -12.11 50.70
C SER A 626 17.42 -12.42 49.63
N THR A 627 17.55 -13.68 49.22
CA THR A 627 18.43 -14.09 48.12
C THR A 627 17.88 -13.73 46.74
N ARG A 628 16.65 -13.20 46.65
CA ARG A 628 15.98 -12.88 45.39
C ARG A 628 16.21 -11.43 44.91
N VAL A 629 16.71 -10.55 45.76
CA VAL A 629 16.93 -9.12 45.45
C VAL A 629 18.30 -8.67 45.93
N GLU A 630 18.86 -7.66 45.27
CA GLU A 630 20.13 -7.06 45.65
C GLU A 630 19.89 -5.62 46.13
N CYS A 631 20.29 -5.31 47.37
CA CYS A 631 20.26 -3.95 47.91
C CYS A 631 21.62 -3.30 47.69
N ASN A 632 21.73 -2.45 46.67
CA ASN A 632 22.98 -1.73 46.37
C ASN A 632 23.24 -0.61 47.36
N ARG A 633 22.19 -0.11 48.03
CA ARG A 633 22.30 0.97 49.02
C ARG A 633 21.38 0.76 50.20
N MET A 634 21.80 1.31 51.33
CA MET A 634 21.03 1.32 52.57
C MET A 634 20.19 2.59 52.75
N GLN A 635 20.50 3.66 52.01
CA GLN A 635 19.76 4.91 52.10
C GLN A 635 18.70 4.99 50.98
N PRO A 636 17.41 5.16 51.34
CA PRO A 636 16.36 5.32 50.35
C PRO A 636 16.47 6.68 49.65
N ARG A 637 16.00 6.70 48.42
CA ARG A 637 15.78 7.88 47.60
C ARG A 637 14.32 7.90 47.22
N ARG A 638 13.82 9.09 46.98
CA ARG A 638 12.41 9.29 46.69
C ARG A 638 12.14 9.10 45.20
N THR A 639 11.20 8.23 44.87
CA THR A 639 10.59 8.18 43.54
C THR A 639 9.72 9.42 43.35
N LEU A 640 10.03 10.24 42.34
CA LEU A 640 9.32 11.49 42.10
C LEU A 640 8.04 11.23 41.28
N PHE A 641 8.17 10.42 40.23
CA PHE A 641 7.08 9.99 39.37
C PHE A 641 7.46 8.71 38.62
N SER A 642 6.46 8.07 38.02
CA SER A 642 6.63 6.91 37.14
C SER A 642 6.02 7.18 35.78
N VAL A 643 6.67 6.72 34.72
CA VAL A 643 6.19 6.78 33.33
C VAL A 643 5.87 5.36 32.87
N GLN A 644 4.68 5.18 32.30
CA GLN A 644 4.30 3.92 31.63
C GLN A 644 4.68 4.02 30.15
N ALA A 645 5.41 3.03 29.63
CA ALA A 645 5.79 2.94 28.23
C ALA A 645 5.40 1.57 27.67
N THR A 646 4.67 1.55 26.55
CA THR A 646 4.29 0.29 25.91
C THR A 646 5.19 0.01 24.71
N TYR A 647 5.81 -1.16 24.67
CA TYR A 647 6.64 -1.62 23.55
C TYR A 647 6.37 -3.09 23.25
N ALA A 648 6.24 -3.42 21.97
CA ALA A 648 5.91 -4.78 21.51
C ALA A 648 4.72 -5.41 22.28
N GLY A 649 3.69 -4.62 22.59
CA GLY A 649 2.49 -5.07 23.31
C GLY A 649 2.63 -5.20 24.83
N LEU A 650 3.81 -4.93 25.39
CA LEU A 650 4.10 -5.05 26.83
C LEU A 650 4.22 -3.68 27.49
N SER A 651 3.68 -3.55 28.71
CA SER A 651 3.81 -2.33 29.52
C SER A 651 5.06 -2.38 30.39
N HIS A 652 5.91 -1.38 30.25
CA HIS A 652 7.09 -1.11 31.05
C HIS A 652 6.84 0.04 32.00
N THR A 653 7.32 -0.07 33.24
CA THR A 653 7.25 1.03 34.22
C THR A 653 8.64 1.62 34.43
N LEU A 654 8.82 2.89 34.06
CA LEU A 654 10.04 3.65 34.29
C LEU A 654 9.87 4.59 35.47
N GLU A 655 10.61 4.37 36.56
CA GLU A 655 10.57 5.22 37.75
C GLU A 655 11.69 6.26 37.73
N TYR A 656 11.32 7.55 37.88
CA TYR A 656 12.29 8.61 38.09
C TYR A 656 12.59 8.74 39.58
N VAL A 657 13.64 8.05 40.02
CA VAL A 657 14.21 8.20 41.36
C VAL A 657 15.16 9.38 41.37
N ARG A 658 15.04 10.24 42.39
CA ARG A 658 15.92 11.42 42.54
C ARG A 658 17.40 11.01 42.52
N PRO A 659 18.25 11.57 41.64
CA PRO A 659 19.69 11.29 41.64
C PRO A 659 20.41 12.05 42.77
N GLU A 660 21.67 11.73 43.01
CA GLU A 660 22.54 12.53 43.89
C GLU A 660 22.85 13.92 43.31
N SER A 661 22.99 13.99 41.99
CA SER A 661 23.16 15.23 41.23
C SER A 661 22.32 15.17 39.97
N ASP A 662 21.65 16.28 39.65
CA ASP A 662 20.87 16.43 38.41
C ASP A 662 21.78 16.39 37.15
N TRP A 663 23.05 16.75 37.31
CA TRP A 663 24.06 16.79 36.25
C TRP A 663 25.19 15.82 36.55
N ILE A 664 25.49 14.94 35.61
CA ILE A 664 26.61 14.00 35.65
C ILE A 664 27.63 14.48 34.63
N CYS A 665 28.86 14.72 35.08
CA CYS A 665 29.86 15.39 34.29
C CYS A 665 31.14 14.56 34.19
N ASP A 666 31.47 14.12 32.97
CA ASP A 666 32.67 13.34 32.68
C ASP A 666 33.78 14.24 32.13
N THR A 667 35.02 13.99 32.57
CA THR A 667 36.21 14.66 32.03
C THR A 667 36.64 14.01 30.72
N GLU A 668 36.69 14.78 29.64
CA GLU A 668 37.14 14.30 28.34
C GLU A 668 38.68 14.17 28.29
N PRO A 669 39.21 13.17 27.53
CA PRO A 669 40.64 12.89 27.44
C PRO A 669 41.52 14.06 26.97
N HIS A 670 40.93 15.04 26.27
CA HIS A 670 41.65 16.17 25.68
C HIS A 670 41.47 17.50 26.45
N GLY A 671 40.94 17.45 27.67
CA GLY A 671 40.72 18.63 28.50
C GLY A 671 39.40 19.32 28.17
N GLY A 672 38.35 18.86 28.82
CA GLY A 672 36.98 19.38 28.75
C GLY A 672 36.11 18.63 29.74
N GLN A 673 34.97 19.19 30.13
CA GLN A 673 33.99 18.50 30.97
C GLN A 673 32.66 18.43 30.23
N ARG A 674 32.20 17.23 29.92
CA ARG A 674 30.90 17.00 29.28
C ARG A 674 29.89 16.68 30.37
N CYS A 675 28.97 17.61 30.62
CA CYS A 675 27.87 17.43 31.56
C CYS A 675 26.60 17.01 30.82
N VAL A 676 25.97 15.94 31.31
CA VAL A 676 24.70 15.41 30.79
C VAL A 676 23.70 15.39 31.94
N HIS A 677 22.45 15.80 31.68
CA HIS A 677 21.41 15.77 32.69
C HIS A 677 20.97 14.32 32.96
N TYR A 678 20.65 13.98 34.21
CA TYR A 678 20.33 12.61 34.62
C TYR A 678 19.15 11.99 33.84
N VAL A 679 18.16 12.80 33.43
CA VAL A 679 17.05 12.34 32.56
C VAL A 679 17.53 11.74 31.22
N GLU A 680 18.61 12.26 30.65
CA GLU A 680 19.18 11.75 29.39
C GLU A 680 19.85 10.39 29.63
N ILE A 681 20.59 10.27 30.73
CA ILE A 681 21.22 9.01 31.13
C ILE A 681 20.17 7.95 31.46
N LEU A 682 19.07 8.33 32.12
CA LEU A 682 17.98 7.42 32.44
C LEU A 682 17.25 6.96 31.18
N ALA A 683 16.94 7.88 30.25
CA ALA A 683 16.33 7.55 28.97
C ALA A 683 17.21 6.58 28.17
N HIS A 684 18.52 6.87 28.08
CA HIS A 684 19.48 6.03 27.39
C HIS A 684 19.55 4.61 28.00
N LYS A 685 19.74 4.50 29.32
CA LYS A 685 19.81 3.20 30.01
C LYS A 685 18.51 2.40 29.87
N PHE A 686 17.37 3.07 29.92
CA PHE A 686 16.08 2.41 29.73
C PHE A 686 15.94 1.85 28.31
N CYS A 687 16.25 2.65 27.30
CA CYS A 687 16.18 2.23 25.90
C CYS A 687 17.19 1.12 25.56
N GLU A 688 18.43 1.21 26.05
CA GLU A 688 19.45 0.17 25.87
C GLU A 688 19.01 -1.17 26.49
N ARG A 689 18.34 -1.12 27.65
CA ARG A 689 17.90 -2.31 28.38
C ARG A 689 16.62 -2.93 27.81
N HIS A 690 15.65 -2.11 27.39
CA HIS A 690 14.28 -2.59 27.09
C HIS A 690 13.87 -2.45 25.62
N MET A 691 14.43 -1.50 24.87
CA MET A 691 13.96 -1.14 23.52
C MET A 691 15.13 -0.98 22.53
N TYR A 692 16.07 -1.92 22.56
CA TYR A 692 17.36 -1.84 21.87
C TYR A 692 17.26 -1.83 20.33
N GLU A 693 16.14 -2.26 19.75
CA GLU A 693 15.91 -2.23 18.29
C GLU A 693 15.25 -0.92 17.82
N TRP A 694 14.70 -0.12 18.75
CA TRP A 694 13.94 1.08 18.39
C TRP A 694 14.80 2.34 18.44
N ALA A 695 15.32 2.74 17.27
CA ALA A 695 16.21 3.89 17.13
C ALA A 695 15.65 5.23 17.66
N ALA A 696 14.32 5.40 17.68
CA ALA A 696 13.69 6.63 18.18
C ALA A 696 13.32 6.58 19.68
N CYS A 697 13.64 5.49 20.39
CA CYS A 697 13.28 5.31 21.79
C CYS A 697 13.81 6.44 22.67
N GLU A 698 15.12 6.73 22.58
CA GLU A 698 15.78 7.65 23.51
C GLU A 698 15.17 9.05 23.44
N ALA A 699 14.93 9.56 22.23
CA ALA A 699 14.30 10.86 22.03
C ALA A 699 12.88 10.93 22.62
N ARG A 700 12.07 9.87 22.45
CA ARG A 700 10.68 9.82 22.93
C ARG A 700 10.60 9.70 24.45
N ILE A 701 11.42 8.82 25.04
CA ILE A 701 11.46 8.66 26.50
C ILE A 701 12.02 9.91 27.16
N LEU A 702 13.04 10.54 26.57
CA LEU A 702 13.61 11.79 27.08
C LEU A 702 12.56 12.91 27.11
N GLU A 703 11.79 13.09 26.04
CA GLU A 703 10.71 14.08 25.97
C GLU A 703 9.66 13.83 27.07
N ALA A 704 9.21 12.57 27.22
CA ALA A 704 8.25 12.20 28.25
C ALA A 704 8.77 12.44 29.68
N LEU A 705 10.04 12.08 29.96
CA LEU A 705 10.67 12.31 31.26
C LEU A 705 10.79 13.80 31.59
N ARG A 706 11.23 14.63 30.63
CA ARG A 706 11.35 16.09 30.84
C ARG A 706 9.99 16.71 31.14
N GLN A 707 8.97 16.37 30.36
CA GLN A 707 7.62 16.88 30.56
C GLN A 707 7.05 16.49 31.94
N GLN A 708 7.23 15.22 32.35
CA GLN A 708 6.77 14.76 33.66
C GLN A 708 7.55 15.38 34.82
N LEU A 709 8.86 15.63 34.64
CA LEU A 709 9.68 16.32 35.62
C LEU A 709 9.20 17.77 35.84
N GLU A 710 8.89 18.50 34.77
CA GLU A 710 8.32 19.85 34.86
C GLU A 710 6.96 19.85 35.59
N PHE A 711 6.07 18.92 35.24
CA PHE A 711 4.78 18.77 35.95
C PHE A 711 4.97 18.44 37.42
N TYR A 712 5.90 17.54 37.74
CA TYR A 712 6.24 17.19 39.10
C TYR A 712 6.74 18.40 39.88
N GLU A 713 7.68 19.18 39.32
CA GLU A 713 8.21 20.37 40.00
C GLU A 713 7.11 21.38 40.33
N ILE A 714 6.23 21.68 39.37
CA ILE A 714 5.10 22.61 39.59
C ILE A 714 4.19 22.12 40.71
N ARG A 715 3.88 20.81 40.74
CA ARG A 715 3.01 20.21 41.77
C ARG A 715 3.70 20.19 43.14
N MET A 716 4.99 19.86 43.17
CA MET A 716 5.80 19.78 44.39
C MET A 716 5.86 21.13 45.11
N TRP A 717 6.08 22.24 44.39
CA TRP A 717 6.13 23.58 45.00
C TRP A 717 4.78 24.07 45.53
N LYS A 718 3.67 23.53 45.01
CA LYS A 718 2.31 23.78 45.53
C LYS A 718 1.93 22.84 46.67
N ALA A 719 2.57 21.67 46.75
CA ALA A 719 2.27 20.66 47.75
C ALA A 719 2.71 21.09 49.16
N LYS A 720 2.10 20.46 50.17
CA LYS A 720 2.43 20.69 51.59
C LYS A 720 3.69 19.92 52.04
N ASP A 721 4.17 18.98 51.23
CA ASP A 721 5.28 18.12 51.60
C ASP A 721 6.61 18.89 51.70
N MET A 722 7.09 19.07 52.93
CA MET A 722 8.34 19.78 53.24
C MET A 722 9.59 18.98 52.88
N TYR A 723 9.55 17.65 52.96
CA TYR A 723 10.66 16.79 52.56
C TYR A 723 10.86 16.82 51.04
N ALA A 724 9.76 16.79 50.29
CA ALA A 724 9.81 16.89 48.82
C ALA A 724 10.51 18.18 48.36
N LYS A 725 10.23 19.31 49.02
CA LYS A 725 10.82 20.64 48.76
C LYS A 725 12.31 20.71 49.03
N LEU A 726 12.78 20.08 50.11
CA LEU A 726 14.22 20.01 50.43
C LEU A 726 14.96 18.93 49.66
N GLY A 727 14.25 18.10 48.89
CA GLY A 727 14.92 17.04 48.16
C GLY A 727 15.14 15.75 48.96
N LEU A 728 14.53 15.62 50.13
CA LEU A 728 14.88 14.62 51.15
C LEU A 728 13.81 13.55 51.36
N VAL A 729 14.20 12.50 52.08
CA VAL A 729 13.33 11.44 52.61
C VAL A 729 13.02 11.70 54.09
N LYS A 730 11.91 11.16 54.62
CA LYS A 730 11.51 11.36 56.04
C LYS A 730 12.60 10.95 57.05
N THR A 731 13.44 9.98 56.69
CA THR A 731 14.57 9.48 57.50
C THR A 731 15.82 10.36 57.46
N ALA A 732 15.80 11.50 56.76
CA ALA A 732 16.97 12.37 56.62
C ALA A 732 17.48 12.92 57.98
N SER A 733 18.80 12.95 58.15
CA SER A 733 19.46 13.51 59.32
C SER A 733 19.42 15.04 59.30
N ARG A 734 19.71 15.66 60.45
CA ARG A 734 19.77 17.13 60.55
C ARG A 734 20.84 17.72 59.63
N GLU A 735 22.00 17.07 59.55
CA GLU A 735 23.11 17.48 58.69
C GLU A 735 22.71 17.46 57.21
N GLN A 736 21.92 16.47 56.80
CA GLN A 736 21.38 16.37 55.43
C GLN A 736 20.36 17.47 55.15
N ILE A 737 19.52 17.82 56.13
CA ILE A 737 18.56 18.93 56.04
C ILE A 737 19.31 20.27 55.88
N ASP A 738 20.35 20.49 56.69
CA ASP A 738 21.19 21.70 56.62
C ASP A 738 21.91 21.80 55.27
N ALA A 739 22.52 20.71 54.80
CA ALA A 739 23.22 20.67 53.52
C ALA A 739 22.29 20.92 52.32
N ALA A 740 21.10 20.30 52.33
CA ALA A 740 20.12 20.47 51.26
C ALA A 740 19.59 21.90 51.20
N TYR A 741 19.22 22.49 52.35
CA TYR A 741 18.76 23.87 52.42
C TYR A 741 19.82 24.86 51.93
N ASN A 742 21.06 24.73 52.40
CA ASN A 742 22.17 25.61 52.01
C ASN A 742 22.48 25.53 50.51
N THR A 743 22.23 24.38 49.89
CA THR A 743 22.40 24.19 48.44
C THR A 743 21.25 24.83 47.66
N LEU A 744 20.00 24.55 48.07
CA LEU A 744 18.81 25.01 47.35
C LEU A 744 18.60 26.52 47.44
N VAL A 745 18.92 27.16 48.57
CA VAL A 745 18.81 28.62 48.73
C VAL A 745 19.75 29.39 47.81
N LYS A 746 20.92 28.82 47.48
CA LYS A 746 21.83 29.42 46.50
C LYS A 746 21.22 29.45 45.09
N ARG A 747 20.39 28.44 44.77
CA ARG A 747 19.70 28.31 43.48
C ARG A 747 18.41 29.13 43.43
N PHE A 748 17.60 29.06 44.48
CA PHE A 748 16.30 29.73 44.61
C PHE A 748 16.38 30.78 45.71
N ASN A 749 16.98 31.92 45.38
CA ASN A 749 17.13 33.03 46.33
C ASN A 749 15.93 33.99 46.26
N ASN A 750 15.88 34.94 47.20
CA ASN A 750 14.77 35.89 47.30
C ASN A 750 14.64 36.81 46.08
N GLU A 751 15.71 37.00 45.31
CA GLU A 751 15.72 37.88 44.13
C GLU A 751 15.24 37.15 42.87
N THR A 752 15.60 35.88 42.70
CA THR A 752 15.25 35.09 41.51
C THR A 752 13.88 34.44 41.64
N GLU A 753 13.60 33.80 42.79
CA GLU A 753 12.40 32.99 43.00
C GLU A 753 11.86 33.12 44.44
N PRO A 754 11.29 34.29 44.81
CA PRO A 754 10.90 34.60 46.19
C PRO A 754 9.90 33.60 46.78
N TYR A 755 8.93 33.15 45.97
CA TYR A 755 7.94 32.16 46.41
C TYR A 755 8.60 30.81 46.81
N LYS A 756 9.57 30.33 46.03
CA LYS A 756 10.29 29.08 46.34
C LYS A 756 11.20 29.27 47.56
N TYR A 757 11.86 30.42 47.65
CA TYR A 757 12.71 30.77 48.78
C TYR A 757 11.95 30.73 50.12
N ASP A 758 10.77 31.35 50.19
CA ASP A 758 9.92 31.33 51.39
C ASP A 758 9.50 29.90 51.77
N LYS A 759 9.16 29.07 50.78
CA LYS A 759 8.80 27.67 51.00
C LYS A 759 9.97 26.81 51.48
N LEU A 760 11.19 27.08 51.02
CA LEU A 760 12.40 26.43 51.51
C LEU A 760 12.70 26.83 52.96
N LYS A 761 12.55 28.11 53.31
CA LYS A 761 12.73 28.61 54.67
C LYS A 761 11.71 28.01 55.63
N GLU A 762 10.45 27.90 55.21
CA GLU A 762 9.38 27.23 55.94
C GLU A 762 9.73 25.76 56.20
N ALA A 763 10.12 25.03 55.15
CA ALA A 763 10.50 23.61 55.25
C ALA A 763 11.71 23.41 56.18
N TYR A 764 12.74 24.23 56.06
CA TYR A 764 13.92 24.17 56.93
C TYR A 764 13.58 24.46 58.40
N ARG A 765 12.76 25.48 58.68
CA ARG A 765 12.35 25.83 60.04
C ARG A 765 11.65 24.66 60.74
N VAL A 766 10.76 23.96 60.04
CA VAL A 766 9.99 22.84 60.60
C VAL A 766 10.85 21.57 60.70
N LEU A 767 11.65 21.26 59.68
CA LEU A 767 12.38 19.98 59.63
C LEU A 767 13.69 19.99 60.42
N SER A 768 14.34 21.14 60.63
CA SER A 768 15.59 21.24 61.40
C SER A 768 15.38 21.23 62.92
N ASP A 769 14.18 21.58 63.39
CA ASP A 769 13.80 21.51 64.80
C ASP A 769 13.26 20.10 65.12
N PRO A 770 13.91 19.35 66.05
CA PRO A 770 13.52 17.96 66.33
C PRO A 770 12.07 17.79 66.79
N GLU A 771 11.53 18.77 67.51
CA GLU A 771 10.18 18.71 68.06
C GLU A 771 9.15 19.06 66.98
N GLU A 772 9.37 20.12 66.18
CA GLU A 772 8.51 20.45 65.02
C GLU A 772 8.47 19.29 64.02
N LYS A 773 9.64 18.69 63.72
CA LYS A 773 9.76 17.53 62.85
C LYS A 773 8.93 16.33 63.36
N TYR A 774 8.99 16.05 64.66
CA TYR A 774 8.21 14.98 65.27
C TYR A 774 6.70 15.15 65.02
N TYR A 775 6.13 16.32 65.30
CA TYR A 775 4.70 16.58 65.08
C TYR A 775 4.34 16.62 63.59
N TYR A 776 5.25 17.06 62.73
CA TYR A 776 5.05 17.01 61.28
C TYR A 776 4.95 15.57 60.76
N ASP A 777 5.80 14.66 61.28
CA ASP A 777 5.87 13.25 60.90
C ASP A 777 4.76 12.38 61.50
N LEU A 778 3.95 12.89 62.43
CA LEU A 778 2.82 12.14 62.98
C LEU A 778 1.78 11.83 61.89
N PRO A 779 1.26 10.59 61.86
CA PRO A 779 0.18 10.23 60.95
C PRO A 779 -1.03 11.10 61.25
N CYS A 780 -1.73 11.57 60.22
CA CYS A 780 -2.93 12.33 60.46
C CYS A 780 -4.14 11.42 60.69
N VAL A 781 -5.01 11.85 61.59
CA VAL A 781 -6.25 11.13 61.88
C VAL A 781 -7.28 11.57 60.85
N LYS A 782 -7.73 10.63 60.00
CA LYS A 782 -8.81 10.88 59.05
C LYS A 782 -10.12 11.03 59.79
N LEU A 783 -10.70 12.23 59.71
CA LEU A 783 -11.99 12.57 60.31
C LEU A 783 -12.96 12.91 59.18
N PHE A 784 -14.17 12.36 59.26
CA PHE A 784 -15.22 12.55 58.25
C PHE A 784 -14.81 12.20 56.81
N GLY A 785 -13.85 11.28 56.62
CA GLY A 785 -13.45 10.76 55.32
C GLY A 785 -12.65 11.72 54.41
N CYS A 786 -12.52 13.01 54.75
CA CYS A 786 -11.86 14.02 53.92
C CYS A 786 -11.07 15.09 54.70
N LEU A 787 -11.04 15.03 56.04
CA LEU A 787 -10.27 15.95 56.87
C LEU A 787 -9.12 15.21 57.55
N CYS A 788 -7.90 15.70 57.33
CA CYS A 788 -6.67 15.23 57.96
C CYS A 788 -6.45 16.06 59.24
N GLY A 789 -6.68 15.44 60.40
CA GLY A 789 -6.44 16.03 61.71
C GLY A 789 -5.02 15.76 62.20
N LYS A 790 -4.17 16.78 62.25
CA LYS A 790 -2.80 16.69 62.79
C LYS A 790 -2.72 17.31 64.19
N ARG A 791 -2.10 16.58 65.13
CA ARG A 791 -1.80 17.09 66.47
C ARG A 791 -0.69 18.13 66.41
N GLN A 792 -0.86 19.20 67.18
CA GLN A 792 0.12 20.27 67.33
C GLN A 792 0.80 20.25 68.70
N LYS A 793 1.87 21.03 68.84
CA LYS A 793 2.66 21.17 70.07
C LYS A 793 1.86 21.66 71.27
N ASP A 794 0.84 22.48 71.04
CA ASP A 794 -0.03 23.06 72.06
C ASP A 794 -1.15 22.13 72.53
N GLY A 795 -1.18 20.88 72.03
CA GLY A 795 -2.25 19.91 72.28
C GLY A 795 -3.49 20.12 71.41
N GLY A 796 -3.49 21.12 70.52
CA GLY A 796 -4.53 21.35 69.52
C GLY A 796 -4.50 20.33 68.39
N ILE A 797 -5.61 20.24 67.65
CA ILE A 797 -5.70 19.46 66.41
C ILE A 797 -6.03 20.43 65.29
N THR A 798 -5.14 20.55 64.31
CA THR A 798 -5.44 21.27 63.06
C THR A 798 -6.07 20.34 62.06
N PHE A 799 -7.24 20.75 61.56
CA PHE A 799 -7.91 20.09 60.46
C PHE A 799 -7.52 20.75 59.15
N THR A 800 -6.97 19.96 58.25
CA THR A 800 -6.79 20.37 56.86
C THR A 800 -7.60 19.47 55.94
N PRO A 801 -8.15 19.98 54.84
CA PRO A 801 -8.63 19.12 53.75
C PRO A 801 -7.52 18.16 53.34
N ASP A 802 -7.83 16.86 53.32
CA ASP A 802 -6.97 15.77 52.85
C ASP A 802 -6.71 15.92 51.33
#